data_AF-A0A1E5QJY4-F1
#
_entry.id   AF-A0A1E5QJY4-F1
#
_cell.length_a   1.000
_cell.length_b   1.000
_cell.length_c   1.000
_cell.angle_alpha   90.00
_cell.angle_beta   90.00
_cell.angle_gamma   90.00
#
_symmetry.space_group_name_H-M   'P 1'
#
loop_
_entity.id
_entity.type
_entity.pdbx_description
1 polymer ?
#
loop_
_entity_poly.entity_id
_entity_poly.type
_entity_poly.pdbx_seq_one_letter_code
_entity_poly.pdbx_strand_id
1 'polypeptide(L)'
;MLDINTNFDSNFYLSTNPDVAEGLNTGVVSSALEHFQNFGKFEGRAPSLFFDPEFYLSFYNDVAEAVSSGQTTAIDHFLTQGQFEDRDPIAQFNTDYYLAYNPDILEAVESSRQTPDPLTAYQHFLQFGQFENREFSDPLNPIRRPEFEDVFTPRDYLTNNPDVAEAVARGETTAIAHYLEFGEAEERPGTSVRFGIIADGKPISGNNTTFQISQLAENGSLKGFSAASDLFVGTGASEQIYNFALATANRIKITLDNLTADADLSLYNDRNNNGIFELTELVALSQNAGTQADVIEIHSLYPSDRYYAIVSQFEGDTEYELTLEVTPIQFPLETAVDVGLLGQTPTRFDGNLSGDDPVKTYRFSLDAPSNIDINLSNIDSSRVQIELLQDINNNGQVDEGEVWRIFPGLVERLAIEDGNAVEPRLSFLGLPAGEYFIGVSQMDLQAETTPYSLNLSAISAQPSFQSLYGYGRIDAAAAVARAIGEMPFAPSEYSPSVDINNAGDLNLIQVPAVWNRGFTGKGVIVAVIDDGVDGEHPGLKDNMWVNVGEIPGNGIDDDNNGFVDDVRGWDFVDNDNNPQPPPKEVHGTHVAGTVAARNDNADWVLSNGQTVNSVGVAHEATIMPIRATGVEKIEDFAQPIANAIRYAVDNGARILQMSLGFDPDWRIPNIELVEDALRYAKERGVVAVIASGNERANKGVTEPIFPAILSTQGLAIAVGAISRDNEYTTFSNPAGTQPRSYVTAPGYEVLSVLPGGSYNKLSGTSMATPHVSGVIALMLQANPNLTPDRVAQILIETANPNGIGLQVQLNQ
;
A
#
# COMPACT_ATOMS: atom_id res chain seq x y z
N MET A 1 -38.91 -10.23 2.14
CA MET A 1 -38.00 -9.54 1.23
C MET A 1 -38.51 -8.15 0.96
N LEU A 2 -37.60 -7.19 0.92
CA LEU A 2 -37.90 -5.84 0.47
C LEU A 2 -38.24 -5.86 -1.01
N ASP A 3 -39.38 -5.29 -1.35
CA ASP A 3 -39.80 -5.00 -2.72
C ASP A 3 -40.18 -3.53 -2.86
N ILE A 4 -40.55 -3.11 -4.07
CA ILE A 4 -40.93 -1.73 -4.31
C ILE A 4 -42.20 -1.31 -3.56
N ASN A 5 -43.12 -2.24 -3.25
CA ASN A 5 -44.32 -1.91 -2.48
C ASN A 5 -44.00 -1.62 -1.02
N THR A 6 -42.92 -2.21 -0.49
CA THR A 6 -42.43 -1.98 0.87
C THR A 6 -41.44 -0.81 0.99
N ASN A 7 -40.76 -0.43 -0.10
CA ASN A 7 -39.79 0.69 -0.13
C ASN A 7 -40.32 1.98 -0.75
N PHE A 8 -41.58 2.01 -1.18
CA PHE A 8 -42.21 3.20 -1.74
C PHE A 8 -43.12 3.88 -0.73
N ASP A 9 -42.86 5.15 -0.44
CA ASP A 9 -43.73 5.99 0.37
C ASP A 9 -44.43 7.02 -0.52
N SER A 10 -45.75 6.83 -0.70
CA SER A 10 -46.55 7.71 -1.54
C SER A 10 -46.64 9.15 -1.01
N ASN A 11 -46.56 9.37 0.31
CA ASN A 11 -46.64 10.71 0.87
C ASN A 11 -45.33 11.45 0.64
N PHE A 12 -44.20 10.79 0.94
CA PHE A 12 -42.86 11.31 0.64
C PHE A 12 -42.68 11.58 -0.86
N TYR A 13 -43.09 10.64 -1.71
CA TYR A 13 -42.90 10.78 -3.14
C TYR A 13 -43.69 11.96 -3.72
N LEU A 14 -44.92 12.19 -3.26
CA LEU A 14 -45.73 13.32 -3.71
C LEU A 14 -45.27 14.66 -3.11
N SER A 15 -44.70 14.67 -1.90
CA SER A 15 -44.18 15.91 -1.29
C SER A 15 -42.90 16.38 -1.97
N THR A 16 -42.03 15.46 -2.36
CA THR A 16 -40.76 15.74 -3.07
C THR A 16 -40.92 15.94 -4.58
N ASN A 17 -42.06 15.53 -5.15
CA ASN A 17 -42.36 15.65 -6.58
C ASN A 17 -43.69 16.40 -6.83
N PRO A 18 -43.71 17.74 -6.69
CA PRO A 18 -44.92 18.54 -6.84
C PRO A 18 -45.59 18.42 -8.22
N ASP A 19 -44.81 18.16 -9.27
CA ASP A 19 -45.29 17.91 -10.63
C ASP A 19 -46.15 16.64 -10.71
N VAL A 20 -45.75 15.58 -10.01
CA VAL A 20 -46.52 14.33 -9.92
C VAL A 20 -47.78 14.53 -9.08
N ALA A 21 -47.70 15.31 -8.00
CA ALA A 21 -48.86 15.66 -7.18
C ALA A 21 -49.91 16.47 -7.97
N GLU A 22 -49.47 17.43 -8.79
CA GLU A 22 -50.36 18.14 -9.72
C GLU A 22 -50.95 17.20 -10.78
N GLY A 23 -50.12 16.30 -11.33
CA GLY A 23 -50.54 15.27 -12.28
C GLY A 23 -51.63 14.34 -11.70
N LEU A 24 -51.52 13.98 -10.41
CA LEU A 24 -52.52 13.17 -9.71
C LEU A 24 -53.82 13.95 -9.51
N ASN A 25 -53.74 15.22 -9.10
CA ASN A 25 -54.91 16.09 -8.89
C ASN A 25 -55.68 16.39 -10.19
N THR A 26 -54.96 16.45 -11.31
CA THR A 26 -55.54 16.70 -12.64
C THR A 26 -55.98 15.42 -13.35
N GLY A 27 -55.71 14.25 -12.78
CA GLY A 27 -56.06 12.94 -13.34
C GLY A 27 -55.17 12.50 -14.51
N VAL A 28 -54.04 13.16 -14.72
CA VAL A 28 -53.01 12.79 -15.71
C VAL A 28 -52.18 11.60 -15.21
N VAL A 29 -51.92 11.55 -13.90
CA VAL A 29 -51.29 10.43 -13.21
C VAL A 29 -52.36 9.66 -12.45
N SER A 30 -52.37 8.33 -12.57
CA SER A 30 -53.33 7.42 -11.93
C SER A 30 -52.98 7.11 -10.47
N SER A 31 -51.69 6.94 -10.16
CA SER A 31 -51.17 6.81 -8.80
C SER A 31 -49.69 7.19 -8.73
N ALA A 32 -49.22 7.60 -7.55
CA ALA A 32 -47.81 7.91 -7.31
C ALA A 32 -46.89 6.71 -7.58
N LEU A 33 -47.30 5.51 -7.14
CA LEU A 33 -46.54 4.27 -7.34
C LEU A 33 -46.44 3.91 -8.83
N GLU A 34 -47.54 4.03 -9.58
CA GLU A 34 -47.52 3.75 -11.02
C GLU A 34 -46.63 4.77 -11.77
N HIS A 35 -46.67 6.04 -11.38
CA HIS A 35 -45.75 7.03 -11.93
C HIS A 35 -44.30 6.67 -11.64
N PHE A 36 -43.98 6.29 -10.39
CA PHE A 36 -42.63 5.91 -10.02
C PHE A 36 -42.12 4.71 -10.82
N GLN A 37 -42.92 3.66 -10.91
CA GLN A 37 -42.56 2.42 -11.63
C GLN A 37 -42.34 2.65 -13.13
N ASN A 38 -43.12 3.54 -13.74
CA ASN A 38 -43.06 3.78 -15.18
C ASN A 38 -42.07 4.88 -15.58
N PHE A 39 -41.83 5.86 -14.70
CA PHE A 39 -41.05 7.06 -15.00
C PHE A 39 -40.04 7.37 -13.90
N GLY A 40 -40.50 7.52 -12.66
CA GLY A 40 -39.69 8.05 -11.56
C GLY A 40 -38.38 7.31 -11.30
N LYS A 41 -38.38 5.98 -11.36
CA LYS A 41 -37.17 5.18 -11.17
C LYS A 41 -36.12 5.35 -12.27
N PHE A 42 -36.55 5.70 -13.49
CA PHE A 42 -35.66 5.99 -14.62
C PHE A 42 -35.16 7.44 -14.62
N GLU A 43 -35.91 8.33 -13.95
CA GLU A 43 -35.56 9.74 -13.74
C GLU A 43 -34.66 9.95 -12.53
N GLY A 44 -34.30 8.89 -11.79
CA GLY A 44 -33.48 8.97 -10.59
C GLY A 44 -34.19 9.62 -9.39
N ARG A 45 -35.54 9.58 -9.36
CA ARG A 45 -36.31 10.11 -8.22
C ARG A 45 -36.24 9.12 -7.04
N ALA A 46 -36.16 9.62 -5.81
CA ALA A 46 -36.15 8.78 -4.61
C ALA A 46 -37.55 8.20 -4.32
N PRO A 47 -37.71 6.89 -4.04
CA PRO A 47 -39.01 6.28 -3.73
C PRO A 47 -39.49 6.49 -2.29
N SER A 48 -38.58 6.75 -1.35
CA SER A 48 -38.85 6.97 0.08
C SER A 48 -37.68 7.70 0.74
N LEU A 49 -37.83 8.08 2.02
CA LEU A 49 -36.74 8.61 2.86
C LEU A 49 -35.57 7.62 3.04
N PHE A 50 -35.81 6.33 2.78
CA PHE A 50 -34.89 5.24 3.08
C PHE A 50 -34.19 4.70 1.81
N PHE A 51 -34.19 5.47 0.72
CA PHE A 51 -33.37 5.15 -0.45
C PHE A 51 -32.98 6.43 -1.20
N ASP A 52 -31.69 6.74 -1.22
CA ASP A 52 -31.15 7.89 -1.97
C ASP A 52 -30.45 7.39 -3.25
N PRO A 53 -31.10 7.54 -4.43
CA PRO A 53 -30.50 7.13 -5.70
C PRO A 53 -29.25 7.93 -6.07
N GLU A 54 -29.11 9.18 -5.62
CA GLU A 54 -27.92 9.98 -5.91
C GLU A 54 -26.72 9.46 -5.12
N PHE A 55 -26.89 9.28 -3.80
CA PHE A 55 -25.89 8.62 -2.96
C PHE A 55 -25.52 7.25 -3.52
N TYR A 56 -26.52 6.39 -3.77
CA TYR A 56 -26.30 5.02 -4.19
C TYR A 56 -25.47 4.92 -5.48
N LEU A 57 -25.74 5.78 -6.47
CA LEU A 57 -24.99 5.80 -7.73
C LEU A 57 -23.64 6.52 -7.62
N SER A 58 -23.52 7.55 -6.79
CA SER A 58 -22.23 8.19 -6.52
C SER A 58 -21.26 7.27 -5.79
N PHE A 59 -21.81 6.34 -5.01
CA PHE A 59 -21.04 5.45 -4.16
C PHE A 59 -20.71 4.11 -4.84
N TYR A 60 -21.62 3.59 -5.67
CA TYR A 60 -21.45 2.33 -6.40
C TYR A 60 -21.30 2.56 -7.92
N ASN A 61 -20.05 2.78 -8.36
CA ASN A 61 -19.72 3.08 -9.76
C ASN A 61 -20.16 1.99 -10.75
N ASP A 62 -20.12 0.72 -10.34
CA ASP A 62 -20.59 -0.41 -11.13
C ASP A 62 -22.09 -0.33 -11.41
N VAL A 63 -22.87 0.11 -10.42
CA VAL A 63 -24.31 0.35 -10.57
C VAL A 63 -24.57 1.57 -11.43
N ALA A 64 -23.78 2.64 -11.28
CA ALA A 64 -23.87 3.82 -12.14
C ALA A 64 -23.66 3.47 -13.63
N GLU A 65 -22.69 2.62 -13.94
CA GLU A 65 -22.46 2.13 -15.30
C GLU A 65 -23.66 1.29 -15.81
N ALA A 66 -24.18 0.37 -15.00
CA ALA A 66 -25.35 -0.44 -15.34
C ALA A 66 -26.62 0.40 -15.59
N VAL A 67 -26.80 1.48 -14.84
CA VAL A 67 -27.91 2.43 -15.00
C VAL A 67 -27.72 3.28 -16.27
N SER A 68 -26.52 3.79 -16.51
CA SER A 68 -26.22 4.62 -17.70
C SER A 68 -26.34 3.84 -19.02
N SER A 69 -26.07 2.53 -18.99
CA SER A 69 -26.24 1.61 -20.11
C SER A 69 -27.67 1.09 -20.27
N GLY A 70 -28.60 1.49 -19.40
CA GLY A 70 -30.02 1.13 -19.45
C GLY A 70 -30.31 -0.32 -19.05
N GLN A 71 -29.37 -0.99 -18.36
CA GLN A 71 -29.54 -2.39 -17.93
C GLN A 71 -30.44 -2.52 -16.69
N THR A 72 -30.42 -1.53 -15.79
CA THR A 72 -31.20 -1.50 -14.55
C THR A 72 -31.51 -0.06 -14.12
N THR A 73 -32.25 0.11 -13.03
CA THR A 73 -32.36 1.38 -12.29
C THR A 73 -31.70 1.24 -10.92
N ALA A 74 -31.35 2.35 -10.26
CA ALA A 74 -30.72 2.32 -8.94
C ALA A 74 -31.52 1.49 -7.93
N ILE A 75 -32.83 1.74 -7.85
CA ILE A 75 -33.73 1.02 -6.93
C ILE A 75 -33.95 -0.43 -7.35
N ASP A 76 -34.06 -0.73 -8.65
CA ASP A 76 -34.22 -2.12 -9.10
C ASP A 76 -32.96 -2.94 -8.79
N HIS A 77 -31.77 -2.34 -8.96
CA HIS A 77 -30.51 -2.96 -8.56
C HIS A 77 -30.48 -3.26 -7.07
N PHE A 78 -30.77 -2.26 -6.23
CA PHE A 78 -30.76 -2.44 -4.78
C PHE A 78 -31.73 -3.54 -4.33
N LEU A 79 -32.98 -3.50 -4.80
CA LEU A 79 -34.00 -4.46 -4.42
C LEU A 79 -33.72 -5.89 -4.90
N THR A 80 -32.98 -6.07 -6.00
CA THR A 80 -32.72 -7.41 -6.55
C THR A 80 -31.36 -7.98 -6.18
N GLN A 81 -30.37 -7.12 -5.92
CA GLN A 81 -28.97 -7.51 -5.68
C GLN A 81 -28.39 -6.77 -4.48
N GLY A 82 -28.44 -5.44 -4.49
CA GLY A 82 -27.70 -4.62 -3.52
C GLY A 82 -28.00 -4.92 -2.06
N GLN A 83 -29.26 -5.17 -1.68
CA GLN A 83 -29.61 -5.52 -0.30
C GLN A 83 -29.02 -6.86 0.17
N PHE A 84 -28.69 -7.76 -0.75
CA PHE A 84 -28.08 -9.08 -0.47
C PHE A 84 -26.55 -9.06 -0.61
N GLU A 85 -26.02 -8.02 -1.23
CA GLU A 85 -24.60 -7.71 -1.33
C GLU A 85 -24.16 -6.74 -0.22
N ASP A 86 -24.96 -6.61 0.84
CA ASP A 86 -24.70 -5.76 2.00
C ASP A 86 -24.41 -4.29 1.62
N ARG A 87 -25.03 -3.79 0.53
CA ARG A 87 -24.88 -2.40 0.05
C ARG A 87 -25.80 -1.44 0.79
N ASP A 88 -25.26 -0.27 1.13
CA ASP A 88 -25.97 0.79 1.85
C ASP A 88 -26.85 1.63 0.91
N PRO A 89 -28.15 1.78 1.19
CA PRO A 89 -29.08 2.52 0.32
C PRO A 89 -29.22 4.01 0.65
N ILE A 90 -28.72 4.44 1.81
CA ILE A 90 -28.66 5.84 2.26
C ILE A 90 -27.34 6.06 2.98
N ALA A 91 -26.87 7.30 2.99
CA ALA A 91 -25.59 7.66 3.56
C ALA A 91 -25.54 7.46 5.10
N GLN A 92 -26.70 7.57 5.77
CA GLN A 92 -26.87 7.46 7.21
C GLN A 92 -26.96 6.02 7.75
N PHE A 93 -26.94 5.00 6.89
CA PHE A 93 -26.95 3.60 7.31
C PHE A 93 -25.62 2.94 6.95
N ASN A 94 -25.07 2.14 7.87
CA ASN A 94 -23.87 1.35 7.62
C ASN A 94 -24.15 -0.11 7.99
N THR A 95 -24.22 -0.95 6.96
CA THR A 95 -24.52 -2.38 7.10
C THR A 95 -23.54 -3.10 8.02
N ASP A 96 -22.23 -2.85 7.86
CA ASP A 96 -21.18 -3.50 8.63
C ASP A 96 -21.27 -3.15 10.13
N TYR A 97 -21.43 -1.85 10.42
CA TYR A 97 -21.60 -1.36 11.79
C TYR A 97 -22.88 -1.94 12.42
N TYR A 98 -23.99 -1.93 11.69
CA TYR A 98 -25.27 -2.41 12.20
C TYR A 98 -25.20 -3.89 12.60
N LEU A 99 -24.55 -4.72 11.79
CA LEU A 99 -24.35 -6.14 12.12
C LEU A 99 -23.34 -6.34 13.26
N ALA A 100 -22.26 -5.56 13.29
CA ALA A 100 -21.22 -5.68 14.32
C ALA A 100 -21.73 -5.28 15.72
N TYR A 101 -22.53 -4.21 15.80
CA TYR A 101 -23.06 -3.69 17.07
C TYR A 101 -24.25 -4.50 17.58
N ASN A 102 -24.94 -5.24 16.71
CA ASN A 102 -26.12 -6.02 17.03
C ASN A 102 -25.87 -7.52 16.74
N PRO A 103 -25.12 -8.23 17.61
CA PRO A 103 -24.66 -9.60 17.33
C PRO A 103 -25.80 -10.63 17.20
N ASP A 104 -26.94 -10.38 17.83
CA ASP A 104 -28.16 -11.18 17.67
C ASP A 104 -28.72 -11.09 16.23
N ILE A 105 -28.53 -9.96 15.57
CA ILE A 105 -28.96 -9.74 14.18
C ILE A 105 -27.97 -10.35 13.20
N LEU A 106 -26.67 -10.26 13.48
CA LEU A 106 -25.65 -10.96 12.70
C LEU A 106 -25.95 -12.46 12.62
N GLU A 107 -26.20 -13.11 13.76
CA GLU A 107 -26.56 -14.54 13.81
C GLU A 107 -27.85 -14.83 13.00
N ALA A 108 -28.85 -13.97 13.11
CA ALA A 108 -30.10 -14.11 12.36
C ALA A 108 -29.93 -13.95 10.84
N VAL A 109 -29.12 -12.99 10.39
CA VAL A 109 -28.80 -12.79 8.96
C VAL A 109 -28.02 -13.98 8.43
N GLU A 110 -26.92 -14.37 9.08
CA GLU A 110 -26.06 -15.48 8.65
C GLU A 110 -26.81 -16.81 8.56
N SER A 111 -27.61 -17.13 9.58
CA SER A 111 -28.41 -18.36 9.60
C SER A 111 -29.50 -18.39 8.52
N SER A 112 -29.95 -17.22 8.06
CA SER A 112 -30.97 -17.10 7.01
C SER A 112 -30.41 -17.14 5.58
N ARG A 113 -29.09 -16.96 5.37
CA ARG A 113 -28.46 -16.84 4.03
C ARG A 113 -28.73 -18.03 3.11
N GLN A 114 -28.99 -19.23 3.65
CA GLN A 114 -29.28 -20.44 2.87
C GLN A 114 -30.79 -20.71 2.69
N THR A 115 -31.66 -19.84 3.19
CA THR A 115 -33.11 -19.98 3.07
C THR A 115 -33.60 -19.37 1.75
N PRO A 116 -34.79 -19.76 1.25
CA PRO A 116 -35.36 -19.18 0.03
C PRO A 116 -35.63 -17.66 0.10
N ASP A 117 -35.77 -17.12 1.32
CA ASP A 117 -36.07 -15.72 1.58
C ASP A 117 -35.12 -15.19 2.68
N PRO A 118 -33.84 -14.93 2.37
CA PRO A 118 -32.86 -14.54 3.37
C PRO A 118 -33.20 -13.16 3.98
N LEU A 119 -33.00 -13.04 5.30
CA LEU A 119 -33.08 -11.77 6.01
C LEU A 119 -31.82 -10.96 5.73
N THR A 120 -31.98 -9.71 5.30
CA THR A 120 -30.86 -8.78 5.12
C THR A 120 -30.75 -7.84 6.31
N ALA A 121 -29.55 -7.32 6.57
CA ALA A 121 -29.31 -6.33 7.62
C ALA A 121 -30.25 -5.12 7.47
N TYR A 122 -30.35 -4.61 6.24
CA TYR A 122 -31.21 -3.47 5.92
C TYR A 122 -32.70 -3.78 6.09
N GLN A 123 -33.15 -4.99 5.72
CA GLN A 123 -34.52 -5.41 5.96
C GLN A 123 -34.84 -5.43 7.47
N HIS A 124 -33.92 -5.96 8.29
CA HIS A 124 -34.11 -5.96 9.74
C HIS A 124 -34.14 -4.54 10.32
N PHE A 125 -33.22 -3.68 9.90
CA PHE A 125 -33.18 -2.28 10.30
C PHE A 125 -34.50 -1.57 10.01
N LEU A 126 -35.00 -1.66 8.77
CA LEU A 126 -36.22 -0.99 8.36
C LEU A 126 -37.46 -1.48 9.12
N GLN A 127 -37.53 -2.78 9.43
CA GLN A 127 -38.72 -3.38 10.04
C GLN A 127 -38.73 -3.30 11.57
N PHE A 128 -37.54 -3.34 12.19
CA PHE A 128 -37.39 -3.49 13.64
C PHE A 128 -36.35 -2.53 14.21
N GLY A 129 -35.14 -2.50 13.64
CA GLY A 129 -34.00 -1.79 14.21
C GLY A 129 -34.24 -0.33 14.53
N GLN A 130 -34.85 0.41 13.60
CA GLN A 130 -35.17 1.83 13.81
C GLN A 130 -36.21 2.08 14.92
N PHE A 131 -37.08 1.10 15.20
CA PHE A 131 -38.10 1.18 16.26
C PHE A 131 -37.57 0.72 17.62
N GLU A 132 -36.52 -0.09 17.62
CA GLU A 132 -35.81 -0.55 18.82
C GLU A 132 -34.72 0.44 19.27
N ASN A 133 -34.53 1.55 18.54
CA ASN A 133 -33.44 2.52 18.75
C ASN A 133 -32.06 1.86 18.76
N ARG A 134 -31.88 0.80 17.97
CA ARG A 134 -30.57 0.16 17.80
C ARG A 134 -29.62 1.12 17.09
N GLU A 135 -28.35 1.09 17.48
CA GLU A 135 -27.31 1.82 16.76
C GLU A 135 -27.07 1.15 15.39
N PHE A 136 -27.03 1.95 14.32
CA PHE A 136 -26.99 1.49 12.92
C PHE A 136 -26.03 2.25 12.02
N SER A 137 -25.30 3.20 12.58
CA SER A 137 -24.27 3.98 11.91
C SER A 137 -23.17 4.31 12.89
N ASP A 138 -21.94 4.39 12.40
CA ASP A 138 -20.78 4.69 13.21
C ASP A 138 -20.82 6.16 13.72
N PRO A 139 -20.79 6.41 15.05
CA PRO A 139 -20.74 7.75 15.63
C PRO A 139 -19.47 8.56 15.29
N LEU A 140 -18.48 7.93 14.67
CA LEU A 140 -17.13 8.47 14.48
C LEU A 140 -16.71 8.54 13.00
N ASN A 141 -17.60 8.13 12.07
CA ASN A 141 -17.37 8.19 10.64
C ASN A 141 -18.21 9.33 10.03
N PRO A 142 -17.63 10.52 9.76
CA PRO A 142 -18.35 11.58 9.07
C PRO A 142 -18.67 11.06 7.67
N ILE A 143 -19.96 10.83 7.43
CA ILE A 143 -20.49 10.06 6.30
C ILE A 143 -19.90 10.57 4.98
N ARG A 144 -19.73 9.63 4.04
CA ARG A 144 -19.10 9.66 2.70
C ARG A 144 -19.66 10.71 1.69
N ARG A 145 -20.14 11.86 2.18
CA ARG A 145 -20.22 13.17 1.51
C ARG A 145 -19.41 14.18 2.35
N PRO A 146 -18.17 14.55 1.98
CA PRO A 146 -17.26 15.39 2.79
C PRO A 146 -17.72 16.83 3.05
N GLU A 147 -18.97 17.16 2.72
CA GLU A 147 -19.60 18.48 2.81
C GLU A 147 -20.68 18.57 3.91
N PHE A 148 -20.94 17.47 4.64
CA PHE A 148 -21.91 17.43 5.74
C PHE A 148 -21.21 17.04 7.06
N GLU A 149 -21.24 17.94 8.06
CA GLU A 149 -20.44 17.86 9.31
C GLU A 149 -21.14 17.10 10.47
N ASP A 150 -22.40 16.69 10.32
CA ASP A 150 -23.19 16.16 11.44
C ASP A 150 -23.24 14.62 11.47
N VAL A 151 -22.65 14.04 12.51
CA VAL A 151 -22.74 12.60 12.80
C VAL A 151 -24.02 12.32 13.60
N PHE A 152 -24.69 11.19 13.33
CA PHE A 152 -25.99 10.80 13.91
C PHE A 152 -25.92 9.46 14.67
N THR A 153 -26.39 9.43 15.91
CA THR A 153 -26.75 8.20 16.64
C THR A 153 -28.15 8.33 17.26
N PRO A 154 -29.01 7.30 17.23
CA PRO A 154 -30.31 7.35 17.89
C PRO A 154 -30.20 7.71 19.38
N ARG A 155 -29.22 7.16 20.11
CA ARG A 155 -29.07 7.42 21.54
C ARG A 155 -28.77 8.89 21.84
N ASP A 156 -27.81 9.49 21.15
CA ASP A 156 -27.47 10.89 21.39
C ASP A 156 -28.56 11.83 20.85
N TYR A 157 -29.11 11.54 19.67
CA TYR A 157 -30.14 12.38 19.08
C TYR A 157 -31.36 12.49 20.00
N LEU A 158 -31.80 11.38 20.59
CA LEU A 158 -32.91 11.37 21.54
C LEU A 158 -32.54 12.00 22.89
N THR A 159 -31.29 11.85 23.34
CA THR A 159 -30.78 12.52 24.55
C THR A 159 -30.78 14.04 24.38
N ASN A 160 -30.37 14.53 23.22
CA ASN A 160 -30.23 15.96 22.92
C ASN A 160 -31.54 16.62 22.49
N ASN A 161 -32.52 15.84 22.02
CA ASN A 161 -33.82 16.33 21.56
C ASN A 161 -34.96 15.64 22.35
N PRO A 162 -35.22 16.07 23.61
CA PRO A 162 -36.22 15.43 24.47
C PRO A 162 -37.65 15.45 23.90
N ASP A 163 -37.99 16.45 23.09
CA ASP A 163 -39.26 16.52 22.37
C ASP A 163 -39.39 15.41 21.31
N VAL A 164 -38.29 15.08 20.64
CA VAL A 164 -38.22 13.95 19.72
C VAL A 164 -38.27 12.63 20.48
N ALA A 165 -37.58 12.51 21.63
CA ALA A 165 -37.68 11.35 22.49
C ALA A 165 -39.13 11.07 22.94
N GLU A 166 -39.89 12.12 23.27
CA GLU A 166 -41.33 12.00 23.58
C GLU A 166 -42.19 11.59 22.37
N ALA A 167 -41.85 12.04 21.15
CA ALA A 167 -42.54 11.63 19.93
C ALA A 167 -42.24 10.17 19.55
N VAL A 168 -40.98 9.73 19.70
CA VAL A 168 -40.55 8.34 19.50
C VAL A 168 -41.22 7.42 20.54
N ALA A 169 -41.26 7.82 21.81
CA ALA A 169 -41.94 7.06 22.86
C ALA A 169 -43.46 6.91 22.63
N ARG A 170 -44.09 7.84 21.90
CA ARG A 170 -45.50 7.76 21.48
C ARG A 170 -45.70 6.96 20.19
N GLY A 171 -44.63 6.53 19.52
CA GLY A 171 -44.66 5.81 18.25
C GLY A 171 -45.08 6.69 17.07
N GLU A 172 -44.89 8.00 17.16
CA GLU A 172 -45.27 8.95 16.10
C GLU A 172 -44.21 9.08 15.00
N THR A 173 -42.94 8.80 15.33
CA THR A 173 -41.78 8.81 14.43
C THR A 173 -40.70 7.86 14.97
N THR A 174 -39.66 7.58 14.19
CA THR A 174 -38.38 7.04 14.68
C THR A 174 -37.34 8.15 14.77
N ALA A 175 -36.23 7.91 15.49
CA ALA A 175 -35.14 8.88 15.61
C ALA A 175 -34.59 9.29 14.24
N ILE A 176 -34.32 8.30 13.38
CA ILE A 176 -33.77 8.50 12.04
C ILE A 176 -34.77 9.12 11.06
N ALA A 177 -36.05 8.71 11.10
CA ALA A 177 -37.06 9.32 10.24
C ALA A 177 -37.25 10.81 10.55
N HIS A 178 -37.27 11.17 11.84
CA HIS A 178 -37.33 12.57 12.25
C HIS A 178 -36.08 13.34 11.81
N TYR A 179 -34.89 12.73 11.91
CA TYR A 179 -33.65 13.37 11.50
C TYR A 179 -33.61 13.67 10.00
N LEU A 180 -33.94 12.68 9.16
CA LEU A 180 -33.98 12.83 7.70
C LEU A 180 -35.09 13.78 7.21
N GLU A 181 -36.24 13.83 7.91
CA GLU A 181 -37.37 14.66 7.50
C GLU A 181 -37.24 16.11 8.00
N PHE A 182 -36.71 16.32 9.21
CA PHE A 182 -36.67 17.64 9.86
C PHE A 182 -35.32 17.96 10.48
N GLY A 183 -34.67 17.00 11.13
CA GLY A 183 -33.47 17.23 11.95
C GLY A 183 -32.32 17.90 11.21
N GLU A 184 -32.02 17.46 9.97
CA GLU A 184 -30.98 18.07 9.14
C GLU A 184 -31.32 19.53 8.78
N ALA A 185 -32.55 19.80 8.33
CA ALA A 185 -32.99 21.15 7.97
C ALA A 185 -33.11 22.10 9.19
N GLU A 186 -33.34 21.54 10.38
CA GLU A 186 -33.46 22.27 11.64
C GLU A 186 -32.13 22.41 12.39
N GLU A 187 -31.02 21.91 11.84
CA GLU A 187 -29.68 21.89 12.49
C GLU A 187 -29.73 21.24 13.88
N ARG A 188 -30.57 20.22 14.08
CA ARG A 188 -30.67 19.51 15.36
C ARG A 188 -29.45 18.60 15.53
N PRO A 189 -28.73 18.67 16.66
CA PRO A 189 -27.52 17.90 16.87
C PRO A 189 -27.82 16.40 16.87
N GLY A 190 -27.27 15.68 15.88
CA GLY A 190 -27.34 14.22 15.70
C GLY A 190 -26.56 13.43 16.76
N THR A 191 -25.56 14.05 17.38
CA THR A 191 -24.68 13.48 18.41
C THR A 191 -24.39 14.47 19.53
N SER A 192 -23.99 13.97 20.71
CA SER A 192 -23.53 14.79 21.85
C SER A 192 -22.13 15.35 21.63
N VAL A 193 -21.44 14.83 20.61
CA VAL A 193 -20.10 15.24 20.21
C VAL A 193 -20.23 16.30 19.12
N ARG A 194 -20.09 17.58 19.48
CA ARG A 194 -19.68 18.58 18.49
C ARG A 194 -18.27 18.19 18.03
N PHE A 195 -18.15 17.55 16.88
CA PHE A 195 -16.89 17.44 16.16
C PHE A 195 -16.51 18.85 15.70
N GLY A 196 -15.91 19.62 16.60
CA GLY A 196 -15.22 20.83 16.21
C GLY A 196 -14.08 20.45 15.31
N ILE A 197 -14.15 20.85 14.04
CA ILE A 197 -12.95 21.09 13.23
C ILE A 197 -11.94 21.81 14.14
N ILE A 198 -10.75 21.23 14.23
CA ILE A 198 -9.65 21.70 15.06
C ILE A 198 -9.22 23.08 14.54
N ALA A 199 -9.73 24.13 15.16
CA ALA A 199 -8.99 25.36 15.32
C ALA A 199 -8.33 25.32 16.70
N ASP A 200 -7.02 25.14 16.73
CA ASP A 200 -6.12 25.42 17.88
C ASP A 200 -5.90 24.35 18.98
N GLY A 201 -5.94 23.05 18.65
CA GLY A 201 -5.10 22.03 19.31
C GLY A 201 -5.13 21.92 20.85
N LYS A 202 -6.31 21.72 21.47
CA LYS A 202 -6.42 21.29 22.88
C LYS A 202 -7.44 20.14 23.07
N PRO A 203 -7.25 19.22 24.06
CA PRO A 203 -8.06 18.01 24.23
C PRO A 203 -9.48 18.25 24.77
N ILE A 204 -10.37 17.30 24.49
CA ILE A 204 -11.77 17.21 24.93
C ILE A 204 -11.87 17.15 26.47
N SER A 205 -12.87 17.84 27.03
CA SER A 205 -13.10 17.96 28.47
C SER A 205 -13.89 16.78 29.07
N GLY A 206 -13.22 15.65 29.28
CA GLY A 206 -13.50 14.72 30.38
C GLY A 206 -12.45 14.94 31.49
N ASN A 207 -12.71 14.54 32.74
CA ASN A 207 -11.71 14.61 33.81
C ASN A 207 -10.56 13.60 33.54
N ASN A 208 -9.65 13.95 32.63
CA ASN A 208 -8.51 13.11 32.26
C ASN A 208 -7.54 12.97 33.43
N THR A 209 -7.56 11.81 34.08
CA THR A 209 -6.58 11.45 35.12
C THR A 209 -5.51 10.54 34.51
N THR A 210 -4.24 10.94 34.63
CA THR A 210 -3.11 10.22 34.02
C THR A 210 -2.40 9.36 35.06
N PHE A 211 -2.19 8.06 34.78
CA PHE A 211 -1.26 7.24 35.56
C PHE A 211 0.18 7.64 35.20
N GLN A 212 0.89 8.29 36.12
CA GLN A 212 2.32 8.57 35.94
C GLN A 212 3.13 7.34 36.37
N ILE A 213 3.52 6.51 35.41
CA ILE A 213 4.31 5.26 35.56
C ILE A 213 5.60 5.46 36.38
N SER A 214 6.18 6.66 36.38
CA SER A 214 7.38 7.01 37.15
C SER A 214 7.20 7.01 38.68
N GLN A 215 5.98 6.81 39.18
CA GLN A 215 5.66 6.70 40.60
C GLN A 215 5.49 5.25 41.09
N LEU A 216 5.65 4.26 40.20
CA LEU A 216 5.61 2.83 40.55
C LEU A 216 6.86 2.48 41.38
N ALA A 217 6.67 1.98 42.60
CA ALA A 217 7.76 1.38 43.36
C ALA A 217 8.26 0.10 42.65
N GLU A 218 9.52 -0.30 42.91
CA GLU A 218 10.18 -1.50 42.32
C GLU A 218 9.39 -2.82 42.41
N ASN A 219 8.26 -2.87 43.13
CA ASN A 219 7.32 -3.99 43.19
C ASN A 219 5.92 -3.66 42.64
N GLY A 220 5.85 -2.95 41.52
CA GLY A 220 4.80 -3.07 40.50
C GLY A 220 3.37 -2.65 40.84
N SER A 221 3.02 -2.31 42.08
CA SER A 221 1.65 -1.88 42.44
C SER A 221 1.54 -0.36 42.51
N LEU A 222 0.54 0.20 41.81
CA LEU A 222 0.01 1.52 42.12
C LEU A 222 -0.74 1.45 43.47
N LYS A 223 -0.02 1.54 44.60
CA LYS A 223 -0.62 1.97 45.86
C LYS A 223 -0.42 3.47 46.01
N GLY A 224 -1.34 4.24 45.44
CA GLY A 224 -1.14 5.68 45.41
C GLY A 224 -2.18 6.55 44.72
N PHE A 225 -3.47 6.22 44.79
CA PHE A 225 -4.49 7.27 44.80
C PHE A 225 -5.38 7.06 46.03
N SER A 226 -4.96 7.64 47.16
CA SER A 226 -5.95 8.17 48.10
C SER A 226 -6.33 9.56 47.58
N ALA A 227 -7.12 9.64 46.52
CA ALA A 227 -8.19 10.61 46.61
C ALA A 227 -9.12 9.99 47.66
N ALA A 228 -9.41 10.71 48.73
CA ALA A 228 -10.55 10.34 49.54
C ALA A 228 -11.76 10.19 48.59
N SER A 229 -12.40 9.02 48.56
CA SER A 229 -13.82 8.81 48.23
C SER A 229 -14.43 9.32 46.89
N ASP A 230 -13.67 9.68 45.85
CA ASP A 230 -14.27 10.41 44.70
C ASP A 230 -14.20 9.72 43.31
N LEU A 231 -13.77 8.45 43.20
CA LEU A 231 -13.85 7.71 41.92
C LEU A 231 -15.25 7.13 41.73
N PHE A 232 -15.94 7.52 40.66
CA PHE A 232 -17.36 7.27 40.48
C PHE A 232 -17.77 7.18 39.01
N VAL A 233 -18.63 6.22 38.68
CA VAL A 233 -19.41 6.19 37.43
C VAL A 233 -20.90 6.17 37.76
N GLY A 234 -21.69 6.93 37.01
CA GLY A 234 -23.10 7.14 37.34
C GLY A 234 -23.82 8.14 36.46
N THR A 235 -25.06 8.48 36.85
CA THR A 235 -25.86 9.50 36.17
C THR A 235 -25.13 10.86 36.11
N GLY A 236 -24.72 11.27 34.91
CA GLY A 236 -23.95 12.50 34.65
C GLY A 236 -22.42 12.32 34.55
N ALA A 237 -21.92 11.10 34.75
CA ALA A 237 -20.53 10.70 34.52
C ALA A 237 -20.48 9.20 34.17
N SER A 238 -20.95 8.86 32.97
CA SER A 238 -21.13 7.46 32.54
C SER A 238 -19.83 6.70 32.32
N GLU A 239 -18.70 7.41 32.16
CA GLU A 239 -17.39 6.82 31.87
C GLU A 239 -16.27 7.58 32.58
N GLN A 240 -15.24 6.84 33.01
CA GLN A 240 -13.99 7.37 33.53
C GLN A 240 -12.81 6.75 32.78
N ILE A 241 -11.94 7.61 32.24
CA ILE A 241 -10.84 7.20 31.37
C ILE A 241 -9.51 7.42 32.08
N TYR A 242 -8.69 6.37 32.11
CA TYR A 242 -7.36 6.37 32.69
C TYR A 242 -6.34 5.98 31.65
N ASN A 243 -5.29 6.78 31.46
CA ASN A 243 -4.23 6.41 30.52
C ASN A 243 -2.90 6.07 31.22
N PHE A 244 -2.14 5.14 30.64
CA PHE A 244 -0.81 4.75 31.07
C PHE A 244 0.07 4.39 29.87
N ALA A 245 1.40 4.42 30.03
CA ALA A 245 2.35 4.06 28.98
C ALA A 245 3.52 3.29 29.57
N LEU A 246 3.82 2.11 29.03
CA LEU A 246 4.90 1.27 29.55
C LEU A 246 6.24 1.69 28.96
N ALA A 247 7.28 1.80 29.80
CA ALA A 247 8.64 2.05 29.33
C ALA A 247 9.19 0.84 28.55
N THR A 248 8.80 -0.37 28.97
CA THR A 248 9.25 -1.65 28.41
C THR A 248 8.14 -2.71 28.45
N ALA A 249 8.34 -3.81 27.73
CA ALA A 249 7.34 -4.85 27.58
C ALA A 249 7.20 -5.59 28.91
N ASN A 250 6.00 -5.56 29.48
CA ASN A 250 5.70 -6.15 30.77
C ASN A 250 4.31 -6.80 30.73
N ARG A 251 4.14 -7.84 31.55
CA ARG A 251 2.82 -8.35 31.90
C ARG A 251 2.12 -7.33 32.79
N ILE A 252 0.85 -7.10 32.53
CA ILE A 252 0.02 -6.22 33.33
C ILE A 252 -1.19 -6.95 33.92
N LYS A 253 -1.67 -6.45 35.05
CA LYS A 253 -2.97 -6.83 35.61
C LYS A 253 -3.70 -5.58 36.10
N ILE A 254 -4.89 -5.35 35.58
CA ILE A 254 -5.79 -4.27 35.98
C ILE A 254 -6.93 -4.91 36.77
N THR A 255 -7.25 -4.36 37.94
CA THR A 255 -8.37 -4.83 38.76
C THR A 255 -9.25 -3.66 39.18
N LEU A 256 -10.53 -3.75 38.83
CA LEU A 256 -11.62 -2.88 39.26
C LEU A 256 -12.38 -3.60 40.38
N ASP A 257 -12.39 -3.04 41.58
CA ASP A 257 -12.98 -3.67 42.78
C ASP A 257 -13.76 -2.63 43.60
N ASN A 258 -14.35 -3.07 44.72
CA ASN A 258 -15.10 -2.25 45.68
C ASN A 258 -16.39 -1.62 45.08
N LEU A 259 -17.03 -2.33 44.15
CA LEU A 259 -18.27 -1.91 43.49
C LEU A 259 -19.51 -2.05 44.40
N THR A 260 -20.44 -1.09 44.28
CA THR A 260 -21.77 -1.09 44.91
C THR A 260 -22.93 -1.19 43.91
N ALA A 261 -22.65 -0.98 42.62
CA ALA A 261 -23.53 -1.18 41.47
C ALA A 261 -22.68 -1.62 40.26
N ASP A 262 -23.32 -1.98 39.15
CA ASP A 262 -22.67 -2.66 38.03
C ASP A 262 -21.86 -1.69 37.16
N ALA A 263 -20.59 -2.01 36.95
CA ALA A 263 -19.67 -1.22 36.15
C ALA A 263 -18.66 -2.12 35.46
N ASP A 264 -18.40 -1.84 34.19
CA ASP A 264 -17.53 -2.64 33.34
C ASP A 264 -16.13 -2.03 33.21
N LEU A 265 -15.13 -2.88 32.99
CA LEU A 265 -13.76 -2.47 32.72
C LEU A 265 -13.37 -2.82 31.28
N SER A 266 -12.85 -1.84 30.54
CA SER A 266 -12.28 -2.06 29.21
C SER A 266 -10.89 -1.43 29.09
N LEU A 267 -10.08 -1.97 28.18
CA LEU A 267 -8.72 -1.52 27.91
C LEU A 267 -8.58 -1.26 26.41
N TYR A 268 -8.12 -0.07 26.03
CA TYR A 268 -7.91 0.37 24.65
C TYR A 268 -6.46 0.78 24.40
N ASN A 269 -6.06 0.79 23.12
CA ASN A 269 -4.82 1.38 22.62
C ASN A 269 -5.17 2.26 21.41
N ASP A 270 -5.11 3.58 21.59
CA ASP A 270 -5.40 4.62 20.57
C ASP A 270 -4.24 4.66 19.56
N ARG A 271 -4.29 3.78 18.56
CA ARG A 271 -3.18 3.51 17.64
C ARG A 271 -3.05 4.58 16.58
N ASN A 272 -4.18 5.15 16.17
CA ASN A 272 -4.21 6.26 15.23
C ASN A 272 -3.92 7.62 15.92
N ASN A 273 -3.88 7.61 17.27
CA ASN A 273 -3.58 8.75 18.14
C ASN A 273 -4.46 9.97 17.82
N ASN A 274 -5.70 9.70 17.42
CA ASN A 274 -6.72 10.71 17.09
C ASN A 274 -7.54 11.10 18.34
N GLY A 275 -7.35 10.41 19.47
CA GLY A 275 -8.06 10.65 20.73
C GLY A 275 -9.48 10.09 20.76
N ILE A 276 -9.79 9.16 19.85
CA ILE A 276 -11.08 8.49 19.66
C ILE A 276 -10.84 6.99 19.79
N PHE A 277 -11.57 6.31 20.68
CA PHE A 277 -11.41 4.87 20.89
C PHE A 277 -12.36 4.09 19.96
N GLU A 278 -11.79 3.39 19.00
CA GLU A 278 -12.54 2.55 18.05
C GLU A 278 -12.66 1.09 18.57
N LEU A 279 -13.66 0.32 18.11
CA LEU A 279 -13.74 -1.12 18.46
C LEU A 279 -12.52 -1.92 17.99
N THR A 280 -11.90 -1.48 16.89
CA THR A 280 -10.62 -1.98 16.36
C THR A 280 -9.45 -1.78 17.32
N GLU A 281 -9.60 -0.88 18.31
CA GLU A 281 -8.59 -0.50 19.30
C GLU A 281 -8.79 -1.15 20.67
N LEU A 282 -9.83 -1.99 20.84
CA LEU A 282 -10.15 -2.71 22.07
C LEU A 282 -9.15 -3.84 22.36
N VAL A 283 -8.34 -3.66 23.41
CA VAL A 283 -7.31 -4.59 23.88
C VAL A 283 -7.87 -5.69 24.79
N ALA A 284 -8.83 -5.37 25.66
CA ALA A 284 -9.51 -6.37 26.51
C ALA A 284 -10.73 -5.76 27.20
N LEU A 285 -11.65 -6.60 27.65
CA LEU A 285 -12.83 -6.21 28.41
C LEU A 285 -13.13 -7.23 29.51
N SER A 286 -13.70 -6.78 30.62
CA SER A 286 -14.25 -7.58 31.70
C SER A 286 -15.60 -6.97 32.10
N GLN A 287 -16.64 -7.81 32.17
CA GLN A 287 -18.04 -7.41 32.41
C GLN A 287 -18.71 -8.33 33.44
N ASN A 288 -18.06 -8.52 34.58
CA ASN A 288 -18.57 -9.39 35.62
C ASN A 288 -19.79 -8.75 36.28
N ALA A 289 -20.97 -9.34 36.06
CA ALA A 289 -22.23 -8.77 36.53
C ALA A 289 -22.26 -8.43 38.04
N GLY A 290 -22.92 -7.30 38.34
CA GLY A 290 -23.25 -6.84 39.69
C GLY A 290 -22.08 -6.16 40.41
N THR A 291 -21.66 -6.71 41.55
CA THR A 291 -20.59 -6.11 42.39
C THR A 291 -19.32 -6.97 42.42
N GLN A 292 -19.17 -7.86 41.44
CA GLN A 292 -17.96 -8.68 41.32
C GLN A 292 -16.84 -7.83 40.74
N ALA A 293 -15.60 -8.13 41.13
CA ALA A 293 -14.46 -7.41 40.59
C ALA A 293 -14.21 -7.76 39.13
N ASP A 294 -13.86 -6.76 38.33
CA ASP A 294 -13.43 -6.93 36.95
C ASP A 294 -11.91 -6.95 36.86
N VAL A 295 -11.38 -7.96 36.18
CA VAL A 295 -9.94 -8.21 36.13
C VAL A 295 -9.49 -8.45 34.70
N ILE A 296 -8.65 -7.55 34.20
CA ILE A 296 -7.97 -7.69 32.91
C ILE A 296 -6.50 -8.04 33.19
N GLU A 297 -6.05 -9.19 32.70
CA GLU A 297 -4.64 -9.61 32.81
C GLU A 297 -4.06 -9.87 31.41
N ILE A 298 -3.01 -9.12 31.06
CA ILE A 298 -2.40 -9.16 29.73
C ILE A 298 -0.94 -9.57 29.84
N HIS A 299 -0.56 -10.61 29.10
CA HIS A 299 0.80 -11.17 29.13
C HIS A 299 1.88 -10.18 28.69
N SER A 300 1.60 -9.34 27.68
CA SER A 300 2.50 -8.29 27.25
C SER A 300 1.75 -7.17 26.54
N LEU A 301 2.07 -5.92 26.89
CA LEU A 301 1.66 -4.74 26.15
C LEU A 301 2.88 -4.06 25.49
N TYR A 302 2.66 -3.35 24.39
CA TYR A 302 3.72 -2.65 23.66
C TYR A 302 4.37 -1.53 24.49
N PRO A 303 5.72 -1.47 24.55
CA PRO A 303 6.43 -0.31 25.08
C PRO A 303 6.12 0.95 24.27
N SER A 304 6.07 2.11 24.93
CA SER A 304 5.86 3.44 24.32
C SER A 304 4.46 3.73 23.75
N ASP A 305 3.59 2.73 23.63
CA ASP A 305 2.18 2.92 23.32
C ASP A 305 1.43 3.52 24.52
N ARG A 306 0.36 4.25 24.23
CA ARG A 306 -0.55 4.79 25.25
C ARG A 306 -1.79 3.92 25.34
N TYR A 307 -1.98 3.33 26.51
CA TYR A 307 -3.13 2.51 26.82
C TYR A 307 -4.13 3.28 27.64
N TYR A 308 -5.41 2.95 27.47
CA TYR A 308 -6.53 3.60 28.13
C TYR A 308 -7.42 2.56 28.79
N ALA A 309 -7.44 2.51 30.12
CA ALA A 309 -8.43 1.76 30.87
C ALA A 309 -9.68 2.64 31.04
N ILE A 310 -10.84 2.13 30.64
CA ILE A 310 -12.12 2.83 30.73
C ILE A 310 -13.03 2.04 31.66
N VAL A 311 -13.50 2.72 32.70
CA VAL A 311 -14.54 2.21 33.60
C VAL A 311 -15.86 2.80 33.13
N SER A 312 -16.82 1.95 32.80
CA SER A 312 -18.13 2.37 32.25
C SER A 312 -19.24 1.96 33.17
N GLN A 313 -20.21 2.85 33.38
CA GLN A 313 -21.44 2.50 34.10
C GLN A 313 -22.23 1.48 33.28
N PHE A 314 -22.56 0.33 33.88
CA PHE A 314 -23.51 -0.62 33.30
C PHE A 314 -24.90 -0.44 33.91
N GLU A 315 -25.03 -0.53 35.24
CA GLU A 315 -26.29 -0.34 35.94
C GLU A 315 -26.09 0.34 37.30
N GLY A 316 -26.74 1.48 37.50
CA GLY A 316 -26.73 2.19 38.78
C GLY A 316 -25.42 2.91 39.06
N ASP A 317 -25.43 3.72 40.12
CA ASP A 317 -24.33 4.61 40.45
C ASP A 317 -23.36 3.90 41.41
N THR A 318 -22.04 3.90 41.13
CA THR A 318 -21.06 3.20 41.97
C THR A 318 -19.73 3.94 42.15
N GLU A 319 -19.21 3.87 43.38
CA GLU A 319 -17.80 4.12 43.67
C GLU A 319 -16.95 2.87 43.35
N TYR A 320 -15.64 3.03 43.14
CA TYR A 320 -14.74 1.91 42.82
C TYR A 320 -13.26 2.15 43.21
N GLU A 321 -12.49 1.06 43.28
CA GLU A 321 -11.02 1.06 43.38
C GLU A 321 -10.41 0.43 42.11
N LEU A 322 -9.44 1.11 41.49
CA LEU A 322 -8.75 0.63 40.28
C LEU A 322 -7.25 0.47 40.55
N THR A 323 -6.72 -0.74 40.33
CA THR A 323 -5.31 -1.07 40.53
C THR A 323 -4.66 -1.56 39.23
N LEU A 324 -3.39 -1.19 39.01
CA LEU A 324 -2.56 -1.67 37.91
C LEU A 324 -1.27 -2.27 38.50
N GLU A 325 -1.03 -3.54 38.19
CA GLU A 325 0.17 -4.29 38.52
C GLU A 325 1.02 -4.51 37.24
N VAL A 326 2.33 -4.35 37.33
CA VAL A 326 3.28 -4.53 36.21
C VAL A 326 4.40 -5.50 36.62
N THR A 327 4.66 -6.52 35.81
CA THR A 327 5.71 -7.54 36.05
C THR A 327 6.50 -7.87 34.78
N PRO A 328 7.82 -8.16 34.88
CA PRO A 328 8.62 -8.55 33.72
C PRO A 328 8.12 -9.85 33.07
N ILE A 329 8.21 -9.92 31.74
CA ILE A 329 7.89 -11.13 30.97
C ILE A 329 8.96 -12.21 31.25
N GLN A 330 8.58 -13.49 31.25
CA GLN A 330 9.49 -14.61 31.48
C GLN A 330 9.39 -15.62 30.33
N PHE A 331 10.48 -15.82 29.60
CA PHE A 331 10.59 -16.81 28.52
C PHE A 331 11.45 -18.00 28.95
N PRO A 332 10.97 -19.25 28.80
CA PRO A 332 11.77 -20.43 29.13
C PRO A 332 12.76 -20.76 28.00
N LEU A 333 13.97 -20.16 28.04
CA LEU A 333 15.00 -20.36 27.01
C LEU A 333 15.70 -21.72 27.11
N GLU A 334 15.96 -22.21 28.34
CA GLU A 334 16.66 -23.48 28.56
C GLU A 334 15.92 -24.70 28.01
N THR A 335 14.58 -24.62 27.98
CA THR A 335 13.70 -25.70 27.49
C THR A 335 13.14 -25.40 26.10
N ALA A 336 13.73 -24.44 25.37
CA ALA A 336 13.30 -24.09 24.02
C ALA A 336 13.43 -25.29 23.06
N VAL A 337 12.46 -25.43 22.16
CA VAL A 337 12.48 -26.44 21.09
C VAL A 337 13.56 -26.05 20.08
N ASP A 338 14.52 -26.95 19.84
CA ASP A 338 15.62 -26.68 18.92
C ASP A 338 15.20 -26.89 17.45
N VAL A 339 15.20 -25.79 16.68
CA VAL A 339 14.89 -25.75 15.25
C VAL A 339 16.16 -25.96 14.40
N GLY A 340 17.34 -25.60 14.93
CA GLY A 340 18.61 -25.67 14.20
C GLY A 340 18.84 -24.50 13.22
N LEU A 341 19.52 -24.75 12.11
CA LEU A 341 19.79 -23.75 11.06
C LEU A 341 18.53 -23.52 10.22
N LEU A 342 18.02 -22.29 10.23
CA LEU A 342 16.79 -21.94 9.52
C LEU A 342 17.09 -21.62 8.04
N GLY A 343 16.34 -22.23 7.13
CA GLY A 343 16.54 -22.06 5.68
C GLY A 343 15.22 -21.81 4.93
N GLN A 344 15.29 -21.83 3.59
CA GLN A 344 14.16 -21.42 2.74
C GLN A 344 12.97 -22.40 2.78
N THR A 345 13.17 -23.63 3.24
CA THR A 345 12.09 -24.61 3.39
C THR A 345 11.38 -24.34 4.71
N PRO A 346 10.07 -24.00 4.69
CA PRO A 346 9.32 -23.80 5.93
C PRO A 346 9.34 -25.04 6.82
N THR A 347 9.68 -24.84 8.09
CA THR A 347 9.61 -25.87 9.13
C THR A 347 8.39 -25.60 9.99
N ARG A 348 7.50 -26.58 10.09
CA ARG A 348 6.24 -26.49 10.85
C ARG A 348 6.37 -27.13 12.23
N PHE A 349 5.84 -26.47 13.24
CA PHE A 349 5.76 -26.92 14.63
C PHE A 349 4.33 -26.77 15.14
N ASP A 350 3.76 -27.84 15.66
CA ASP A 350 2.42 -27.82 16.26
C ASP A 350 2.55 -27.80 17.79
N GLY A 351 1.75 -26.97 18.46
CA GLY A 351 1.78 -26.80 19.91
C GLY A 351 0.42 -26.46 20.51
N ASN A 352 0.36 -26.40 21.85
CA ASN A 352 -0.80 -25.93 22.60
C ASN A 352 -0.33 -24.99 23.72
N LEU A 353 -1.10 -23.93 23.96
CA LEU A 353 -0.96 -22.99 25.07
C LEU A 353 -2.10 -23.19 26.07
N SER A 354 -1.87 -22.87 27.33
CA SER A 354 -2.92 -22.83 28.36
C SER A 354 -2.54 -21.83 29.47
N GLY A 355 -3.48 -21.48 30.35
CA GLY A 355 -3.17 -20.62 31.50
C GLY A 355 -2.04 -21.14 32.40
N ASP A 356 -1.83 -22.46 32.49
CA ASP A 356 -0.74 -23.08 33.26
C ASP A 356 0.60 -23.15 32.47
N ASP A 357 0.54 -23.05 31.14
CA ASP A 357 1.67 -23.15 30.23
C ASP A 357 1.51 -22.12 29.09
N PRO A 358 1.55 -20.82 29.42
CA PRO A 358 1.09 -19.76 28.52
C PRO A 358 2.13 -19.34 27.48
N VAL A 359 3.32 -19.93 27.47
CA VAL A 359 4.44 -19.55 26.59
C VAL A 359 5.19 -20.77 26.09
N LYS A 360 5.48 -20.81 24.77
CA LYS A 360 6.36 -21.77 24.12
C LYS A 360 7.51 -21.06 23.42
N THR A 361 8.71 -21.62 23.54
CA THR A 361 9.93 -21.03 22.96
C THR A 361 10.56 -21.97 21.93
N TYR A 362 11.01 -21.41 20.80
CA TYR A 362 11.71 -22.12 19.73
C TYR A 362 13.07 -21.46 19.47
N ARG A 363 14.15 -22.23 19.42
CA ARG A 363 15.52 -21.72 19.18
C ARG A 363 15.94 -22.02 17.75
N PHE A 364 16.47 -21.04 17.04
CA PHE A 364 17.03 -21.22 15.69
C PHE A 364 18.31 -20.40 15.48
N SER A 365 19.04 -20.72 14.40
CA SER A 365 20.25 -19.99 14.00
C SER A 365 20.19 -19.55 12.54
N LEU A 366 20.87 -18.45 12.24
CA LEU A 366 21.10 -17.92 10.89
C LEU A 366 22.60 -17.91 10.59
N ASP A 367 23.00 -18.40 9.42
CA ASP A 367 24.40 -18.44 8.97
C ASP A 367 24.82 -17.19 8.17
N ALA A 368 23.86 -16.41 7.69
CA ALA A 368 24.04 -15.14 6.98
C ALA A 368 22.87 -14.19 7.28
N PRO A 369 23.02 -12.88 7.00
CA PRO A 369 21.91 -11.95 7.10
C PRO A 369 20.69 -12.46 6.32
N SER A 370 19.52 -12.53 6.97
CA SER A 370 18.34 -13.22 6.45
C SER A 370 17.05 -12.45 6.69
N ASN A 371 16.18 -12.47 5.69
CA ASN A 371 14.78 -12.18 5.87
C ASN A 371 14.11 -13.42 6.45
N ILE A 372 13.43 -13.30 7.58
CA ILE A 372 12.74 -14.41 8.23
C ILE A 372 11.25 -14.23 7.99
N ASP A 373 10.60 -15.31 7.58
CA ASP A 373 9.14 -15.41 7.52
C ASP A 373 8.67 -16.35 8.63
N ILE A 374 7.85 -15.82 9.51
CA ILE A 374 7.20 -16.54 10.61
C ILE A 374 5.70 -16.50 10.34
N ASN A 375 5.03 -17.63 10.34
CA ASN A 375 3.58 -17.72 10.17
C ASN A 375 3.00 -18.57 11.30
N LEU A 376 1.93 -18.10 11.90
CA LEU A 376 1.15 -18.84 12.87
C LEU A 376 -0.22 -19.15 12.29
N SER A 377 -0.67 -20.37 12.45
CA SER A 377 -1.93 -20.88 11.91
C SER A 377 -2.59 -21.80 12.95
N ASN A 378 -3.81 -22.27 12.67
CA ASN A 378 -4.55 -23.19 13.55
C ASN A 378 -4.75 -22.64 14.98
N ILE A 379 -5.00 -21.34 15.09
CA ILE A 379 -5.27 -20.64 16.35
C ILE A 379 -6.79 -20.63 16.54
N ASP A 380 -7.30 -21.03 17.71
CA ASP A 380 -8.68 -20.73 18.08
C ASP A 380 -8.81 -19.26 18.50
N SER A 381 -10.02 -18.78 18.79
CA SER A 381 -10.29 -17.36 19.04
C SER A 381 -9.55 -16.72 20.24
N SER A 382 -8.65 -17.44 20.92
CA SER A 382 -7.79 -16.85 21.94
C SER A 382 -6.65 -16.04 21.32
N ARG A 383 -6.36 -14.89 21.93
CA ARG A 383 -5.39 -13.91 21.44
C ARG A 383 -3.97 -14.45 21.63
N VAL A 384 -3.42 -15.21 20.67
CA VAL A 384 -2.03 -15.72 20.71
C VAL A 384 -1.09 -14.71 20.06
N GLN A 385 0.11 -14.49 20.60
CA GLN A 385 1.10 -13.56 20.07
C GLN A 385 2.44 -14.25 19.77
N ILE A 386 3.26 -13.60 18.94
CA ILE A 386 4.60 -14.07 18.55
C ILE A 386 5.63 -13.00 18.91
N GLU A 387 6.72 -13.41 19.54
CA GLU A 387 7.85 -12.55 19.88
C GLU A 387 9.16 -13.08 19.27
N LEU A 388 9.98 -12.19 18.70
CA LEU A 388 11.37 -12.51 18.33
C LEU A 388 12.31 -12.03 19.43
N LEU A 389 13.16 -12.93 19.92
CA LEU A 389 14.02 -12.73 21.10
C LEU A 389 15.48 -13.05 20.76
N GLN A 390 16.41 -12.45 21.50
CA GLN A 390 17.83 -12.78 21.44
C GLN A 390 18.48 -12.63 22.82
N ASP A 391 19.07 -13.71 23.36
CA ASP A 391 19.87 -13.65 24.59
C ASP A 391 21.26 -13.06 24.26
N ILE A 392 21.36 -11.73 24.30
CA ILE A 392 22.57 -11.00 23.90
C ILE A 392 23.70 -11.26 24.90
N ASN A 393 23.37 -11.34 26.18
CA ASN A 393 24.33 -11.46 27.25
C ASN A 393 24.64 -12.92 27.68
N ASN A 394 23.95 -13.89 27.08
CA ASN A 394 24.09 -15.34 27.31
C ASN A 394 23.86 -15.77 28.77
N ASN A 395 22.92 -15.13 29.48
CA ASN A 395 22.59 -15.50 30.86
C ASN A 395 21.45 -16.53 30.97
N GLY A 396 20.88 -16.97 29.85
CA GLY A 396 19.77 -17.92 29.83
C GLY A 396 18.41 -17.31 30.15
N GLN A 397 18.32 -15.98 30.21
CA GLN A 397 17.09 -15.21 30.40
C GLN A 397 16.95 -14.19 29.26
N VAL A 398 15.73 -13.68 29.07
CA VAL A 398 15.50 -12.55 28.17
C VAL A 398 15.36 -11.31 29.03
N ASP A 399 16.34 -10.42 28.95
CA ASP A 399 16.36 -9.17 29.69
C ASP A 399 15.64 -8.02 28.97
N GLU A 400 15.44 -6.93 29.70
CA GLU A 400 14.90 -5.69 29.18
C GLU A 400 15.78 -5.16 28.01
N GLY A 401 15.23 -5.14 26.79
CA GLY A 401 15.95 -4.74 25.57
C GLY A 401 16.44 -5.90 24.68
N GLU A 402 16.20 -7.15 25.09
CA GLU A 402 16.54 -8.37 24.32
C GLU A 402 15.35 -8.93 23.50
N VAL A 403 14.21 -8.24 23.55
CA VAL A 403 13.03 -8.47 22.71
C VAL A 403 13.11 -7.54 21.49
N TRP A 404 13.24 -8.12 20.29
CA TRP A 404 13.38 -7.34 19.05
C TRP A 404 12.05 -6.80 18.53
N ARG A 405 10.97 -7.58 18.62
CA ARG A 405 9.61 -7.15 18.26
C ARG A 405 8.56 -8.11 18.83
N ILE A 406 7.39 -7.56 19.12
CA ILE A 406 6.16 -8.28 19.50
C ILE A 406 5.17 -8.11 18.33
N PHE A 407 4.41 -9.14 17.98
CA PHE A 407 3.26 -9.01 17.08
C PHE A 407 2.01 -9.48 17.83
N PRO A 408 0.91 -8.69 17.88
CA PRO A 408 -0.28 -9.13 18.56
C PRO A 408 -1.01 -10.05 17.59
N GLY A 409 -1.29 -11.30 17.94
CA GLY A 409 -2.40 -11.97 17.28
C GLY A 409 -3.70 -11.46 17.86
N LEU A 410 -4.00 -10.17 17.62
CA LEU A 410 -5.38 -9.88 17.30
C LEU A 410 -5.60 -10.54 15.95
N VAL A 411 -6.08 -11.78 15.99
CA VAL A 411 -6.86 -12.29 14.87
C VAL A 411 -8.03 -11.32 14.78
N GLU A 412 -7.96 -10.42 13.81
CA GLU A 412 -9.08 -9.57 13.45
C GLU A 412 -10.30 -10.47 13.29
N ARG A 413 -11.38 -10.12 14.00
CA ARG A 413 -12.70 -10.66 13.72
C ARG A 413 -13.23 -10.20 12.35
N LEU A 414 -12.42 -9.49 11.55
CA LEU A 414 -12.72 -9.03 10.19
C LEU A 414 -12.08 -9.89 9.08
N ALA A 415 -11.47 -11.03 9.41
CA ALA A 415 -11.04 -12.02 8.41
C ALA A 415 -12.15 -13.03 8.03
N ILE A 416 -13.43 -12.69 8.20
CA ILE A 416 -14.55 -13.54 7.76
C ILE A 416 -15.44 -12.79 6.76
N GLU A 417 -14.82 -12.15 5.76
CA GLU A 417 -15.54 -11.81 4.52
C GLU A 417 -15.29 -12.82 3.38
N ASP A 418 -14.36 -13.77 3.52
CA ASP A 418 -14.09 -14.75 2.47
C ASP A 418 -13.76 -16.18 2.97
N GLY A 419 -14.03 -16.48 4.23
CA GLY A 419 -13.74 -17.81 4.80
C GLY A 419 -12.25 -18.16 4.91
N ASN A 420 -11.36 -17.16 4.84
CA ASN A 420 -9.93 -17.32 5.04
C ASN A 420 -9.51 -16.61 6.33
N ALA A 421 -9.27 -17.38 7.40
CA ALA A 421 -8.62 -16.87 8.60
C ALA A 421 -7.28 -16.22 8.21
N VAL A 422 -7.08 -14.94 8.56
CA VAL A 422 -5.78 -14.27 8.36
C VAL A 422 -4.80 -14.85 9.37
N GLU A 423 -3.91 -15.72 8.89
CA GLU A 423 -2.83 -16.30 9.66
C GLU A 423 -1.82 -15.21 10.05
N PRO A 424 -1.54 -14.98 11.36
CA PRO A 424 -0.53 -14.02 11.78
C PRO A 424 0.82 -14.32 11.12
N ARG A 425 1.27 -13.42 10.24
CA ARG A 425 2.57 -13.52 9.56
C ARG A 425 3.47 -12.38 9.98
N LEU A 426 4.66 -12.71 10.45
CA LEU A 426 5.70 -11.77 10.79
C LEU A 426 6.90 -11.99 9.86
N SER A 427 7.19 -10.98 9.05
CA SER A 427 8.38 -10.95 8.21
C SER A 427 9.38 -9.97 8.81
N PHE A 428 10.59 -10.46 9.10
CA PHE A 428 11.71 -9.61 9.44
C PHE A 428 12.66 -9.52 8.26
N LEU A 429 13.21 -8.33 8.02
CA LEU A 429 14.15 -8.10 6.93
C LEU A 429 15.57 -7.91 7.49
N GLY A 430 16.54 -8.62 6.93
CA GLY A 430 17.96 -8.37 7.23
C GLY A 430 18.39 -8.67 8.66
N LEU A 431 17.80 -9.67 9.35
CA LEU A 431 18.37 -10.12 10.62
C LEU A 431 19.81 -10.56 10.41
N PRO A 432 20.78 -10.09 11.22
CA PRO A 432 22.15 -10.57 11.17
C PRO A 432 22.28 -12.10 11.35
N ALA A 433 23.43 -12.65 10.98
CA ALA A 433 23.78 -14.01 11.37
C ALA A 433 23.89 -14.09 12.91
N GLY A 434 23.35 -15.16 13.50
CA GLY A 434 23.27 -15.29 14.96
C GLY A 434 22.28 -16.35 15.43
N GLU A 435 22.22 -16.51 16.76
CA GLU A 435 21.19 -17.33 17.43
C GLU A 435 20.02 -16.43 17.87
N TYR A 436 18.82 -16.94 17.69
CA TYR A 436 17.55 -16.25 17.94
C TYR A 436 16.53 -17.22 18.52
N PHE A 437 15.51 -16.66 19.16
CA PHE A 437 14.38 -17.42 19.69
C PHE A 437 13.04 -16.82 19.24
N ILE A 438 12.04 -17.68 19.05
CA ILE A 438 10.65 -17.29 18.89
C ILE A 438 9.88 -17.66 20.15
N GLY A 439 9.27 -16.68 20.80
CA GLY A 439 8.20 -16.87 21.76
C GLY A 439 6.85 -16.98 21.05
N VAL A 440 6.03 -17.93 21.46
CA VAL A 440 4.60 -18.00 21.13
C VAL A 440 3.85 -18.00 22.45
N SER A 441 3.07 -16.97 22.73
CA SER A 441 2.44 -16.79 24.03
C SER A 441 0.96 -16.45 23.94
N GLN A 442 0.20 -16.79 24.99
CA GLN A 442 -1.22 -16.44 25.09
C GLN A 442 -1.34 -15.06 25.74
N MET A 443 -2.03 -14.12 25.09
CA MET A 443 -2.21 -12.74 25.56
C MET A 443 -3.17 -12.69 26.76
N ASP A 444 -4.26 -13.46 26.71
CA ASP A 444 -5.23 -13.63 27.79
C ASP A 444 -4.95 -14.92 28.57
N LEU A 445 -4.52 -14.77 29.82
CA LEU A 445 -4.16 -15.89 30.68
C LEU A 445 -5.37 -16.62 31.29
N GLN A 446 -6.59 -16.12 31.07
CA GLN A 446 -7.83 -16.73 31.58
C GLN A 446 -8.52 -17.64 30.55
N ALA A 447 -7.99 -17.75 29.32
CA ALA A 447 -8.57 -18.53 28.24
C ALA A 447 -8.33 -20.06 28.36
N GLU A 448 -9.15 -20.85 27.65
CA GLU A 448 -9.01 -22.31 27.55
C GLU A 448 -7.74 -22.72 26.77
N THR A 449 -7.47 -24.03 26.67
CA THR A 449 -6.30 -24.55 25.94
C THR A 449 -6.39 -24.21 24.46
N THR A 450 -5.41 -23.48 23.92
CA THR A 450 -5.40 -23.03 22.52
C THR A 450 -4.32 -23.75 21.70
N PRO A 451 -4.70 -24.48 20.64
CA PRO A 451 -3.74 -25.04 19.70
C PRO A 451 -3.12 -23.96 18.81
N TYR A 452 -1.94 -24.24 18.27
CA TYR A 452 -1.33 -23.42 17.21
C TYR A 452 -0.39 -24.25 16.32
N SER A 453 -0.11 -23.71 15.14
CA SER A 453 0.86 -24.23 14.17
C SER A 453 1.81 -23.12 13.74
N LEU A 454 3.08 -23.20 14.15
CA LEU A 454 4.14 -22.25 13.82
C LEU A 454 4.93 -22.74 12.61
N ASN A 455 4.98 -21.95 11.55
CA ASN A 455 5.81 -22.15 10.37
C ASN A 455 6.96 -21.14 10.39
N LEU A 456 8.21 -21.62 10.28
CA LEU A 456 9.41 -20.80 10.25
C LEU A 456 10.18 -21.03 8.96
N SER A 457 10.58 -19.96 8.27
CA SER A 457 11.51 -20.01 7.15
C SER A 457 12.42 -18.80 7.13
N ALA A 458 13.58 -18.94 6.53
CA ALA A 458 14.53 -17.86 6.31
C ALA A 458 15.02 -17.86 4.86
N ILE A 459 15.04 -16.68 4.27
CA ILE A 459 15.64 -16.42 2.96
C ILE A 459 16.77 -15.44 3.21
N SER A 460 17.97 -15.69 2.71
CA SER A 460 19.07 -14.73 2.85
C SER A 460 18.62 -13.33 2.39
N ALA A 461 18.86 -12.33 3.25
CA ALA A 461 18.39 -10.98 3.08
C ALA A 461 19.09 -10.36 1.88
N GLN A 462 18.30 -9.67 1.07
CA GLN A 462 18.78 -8.90 -0.05
C GLN A 462 19.76 -7.79 0.39
N PRO A 463 20.59 -7.24 -0.52
CA PRO A 463 21.50 -6.14 -0.23
C PRO A 463 20.80 -5.07 0.61
N SER A 464 21.41 -4.63 1.72
CA SER A 464 20.85 -3.53 2.50
C SER A 464 20.80 -2.28 1.61
N PHE A 465 19.62 -1.64 1.51
CA PHE A 465 19.46 -0.39 0.75
C PHE A 465 20.39 0.68 1.33
N GLN A 466 21.31 1.18 0.51
CA GLN A 466 22.28 2.21 0.89
C GLN A 466 21.85 3.56 0.35
N SER A 467 21.95 4.60 1.16
CA SER A 467 21.50 5.94 0.75
C SER A 467 22.28 6.52 -0.44
N LEU A 468 23.49 6.02 -0.67
CA LEU A 468 24.32 6.43 -1.79
C LEU A 468 23.98 5.70 -3.09
N TYR A 469 24.01 4.37 -3.07
CA TYR A 469 23.98 3.54 -4.28
C TYR A 469 22.82 2.53 -4.31
N GLY A 470 21.83 2.68 -3.42
CA GLY A 470 20.66 1.82 -3.34
C GLY A 470 21.06 0.38 -3.06
N TYR A 471 20.63 -0.53 -3.93
CA TYR A 471 20.93 -1.96 -3.79
C TYR A 471 22.28 -2.39 -4.39
N GLY A 472 23.02 -1.47 -5.00
CA GLY A 472 24.35 -1.72 -5.54
C GLY A 472 24.39 -1.92 -7.05
N ARG A 473 25.46 -2.54 -7.55
CA ARG A 473 25.72 -2.70 -8.97
C ARG A 473 24.89 -3.85 -9.55
N ILE A 474 24.27 -3.67 -10.72
CA ILE A 474 23.58 -4.77 -11.40
C ILE A 474 24.52 -5.94 -11.76
N ASP A 475 23.98 -7.16 -11.73
CA ASP A 475 24.63 -8.39 -12.19
C ASP A 475 23.71 -9.11 -13.19
N ALA A 476 24.05 -9.04 -14.47
CA ALA A 476 23.23 -9.60 -15.54
C ALA A 476 23.10 -11.13 -15.45
N ALA A 477 24.18 -11.82 -15.04
CA ALA A 477 24.20 -13.27 -14.92
C ALA A 477 23.26 -13.75 -13.82
N ALA A 478 23.27 -13.09 -12.66
CA ALA A 478 22.37 -13.40 -11.57
C ALA A 478 20.92 -13.00 -11.91
N ALA A 479 20.70 -11.81 -12.46
CA ALA A 479 19.36 -11.31 -12.80
C ALA A 479 18.64 -12.22 -13.82
N VAL A 480 19.32 -12.59 -14.91
CA VAL A 480 18.72 -13.44 -15.96
C VAL A 480 18.53 -14.88 -15.47
N ALA A 481 19.47 -15.42 -14.69
CA ALA A 481 19.27 -16.74 -14.07
C ALA A 481 18.03 -16.75 -13.14
N ARG A 482 17.88 -15.72 -12.30
CA ARG A 482 16.75 -15.58 -11.38
C ARG A 482 15.42 -15.41 -12.11
N ALA A 483 15.41 -14.72 -13.26
CA ALA A 483 14.24 -14.57 -14.13
C ALA A 483 13.66 -15.91 -14.63
N ILE A 484 14.49 -16.95 -14.73
CA ILE A 484 14.11 -18.31 -15.16
C ILE A 484 14.18 -19.35 -14.03
N GLY A 485 14.35 -18.92 -12.77
CA GLY A 485 14.40 -19.80 -11.61
C GLY A 485 15.69 -20.63 -11.47
N GLU A 486 16.79 -20.19 -12.10
CA GLU A 486 18.10 -20.84 -12.03
C GLU A 486 19.03 -20.14 -11.02
N MET A 487 20.10 -20.84 -10.63
CA MET A 487 21.22 -20.25 -9.90
C MET A 487 22.06 -19.34 -10.83
N PRO A 488 22.74 -18.30 -10.30
CA PRO A 488 23.55 -17.39 -11.10
C PRO A 488 24.50 -18.12 -12.06
N PHE A 489 24.58 -17.64 -13.31
CA PHE A 489 25.44 -18.25 -14.31
C PHE A 489 26.92 -18.08 -13.94
N ALA A 490 27.74 -19.04 -14.34
CA ALA A 490 29.18 -18.97 -14.11
C ALA A 490 29.76 -17.72 -14.82
N PRO A 491 30.62 -16.93 -14.14
CA PRO A 491 31.26 -15.77 -14.74
C PRO A 491 32.00 -16.11 -16.04
N SER A 492 31.96 -15.19 -16.99
CA SER A 492 32.76 -15.29 -18.21
C SER A 492 33.15 -13.89 -18.69
N GLU A 493 34.26 -13.82 -19.42
CA GLU A 493 34.81 -12.56 -19.90
C GLU A 493 34.66 -12.44 -21.42
N TYR A 494 34.29 -11.25 -21.86
CA TYR A 494 34.41 -10.79 -23.23
C TYR A 494 35.75 -10.07 -23.40
N SER A 495 36.54 -10.50 -24.39
CA SER A 495 37.88 -9.97 -24.66
C SER A 495 38.10 -9.83 -26.17
N PRO A 496 37.56 -8.77 -26.80
CA PRO A 496 37.74 -8.53 -28.22
C PRO A 496 39.18 -8.10 -28.54
N SER A 497 39.69 -8.47 -29.71
CA SER A 497 41.05 -8.12 -30.18
C SER A 497 41.19 -6.66 -30.67
N VAL A 498 40.26 -5.80 -30.28
CA VAL A 498 40.10 -4.42 -30.78
C VAL A 498 40.78 -3.44 -29.84
N ASP A 499 41.48 -2.43 -30.38
CA ASP A 499 42.28 -1.48 -29.59
C ASP A 499 41.44 -0.68 -28.59
N ILE A 500 40.24 -0.25 -28.99
CA ILE A 500 39.31 0.55 -28.19
C ILE A 500 37.96 -0.17 -28.14
N ASN A 501 37.52 -0.57 -26.94
CA ASN A 501 36.26 -1.31 -26.76
C ASN A 501 35.61 -1.03 -25.39
N ASN A 502 34.39 -1.51 -25.21
CA ASN A 502 33.59 -1.40 -23.98
C ASN A 502 33.53 -2.72 -23.16
N ALA A 503 34.44 -3.67 -23.40
CA ALA A 503 34.39 -4.98 -22.75
C ALA A 503 34.51 -4.90 -21.22
N GLY A 504 35.23 -3.90 -20.70
CA GLY A 504 35.34 -3.66 -19.27
C GLY A 504 33.98 -3.46 -18.59
N ASP A 505 33.11 -2.65 -19.20
CA ASP A 505 31.78 -2.36 -18.66
C ASP A 505 30.88 -3.61 -18.71
N LEU A 506 30.91 -4.34 -19.84
CA LEU A 506 30.16 -5.58 -20.03
C LEU A 506 30.59 -6.69 -19.06
N ASN A 507 31.90 -6.84 -18.84
CA ASN A 507 32.46 -7.81 -17.91
C ASN A 507 32.12 -7.45 -16.46
N LEU A 508 32.16 -6.16 -16.11
CA LEU A 508 31.86 -5.69 -14.75
C LEU A 508 30.45 -6.07 -14.29
N ILE A 509 29.47 -6.02 -15.20
CA ILE A 509 28.07 -6.39 -14.95
C ILE A 509 27.72 -7.82 -15.42
N GLN A 510 28.72 -8.65 -15.73
CA GLN A 510 28.56 -10.09 -16.06
C GLN A 510 27.69 -10.40 -17.31
N VAL A 511 27.64 -9.51 -18.31
CA VAL A 511 26.88 -9.74 -19.55
C VAL A 511 27.33 -10.99 -20.33
N PRO A 512 28.63 -11.28 -20.51
CA PRO A 512 29.05 -12.38 -21.39
C PRO A 512 28.54 -13.76 -20.93
N ALA A 513 28.32 -13.94 -19.63
CA ALA A 513 27.77 -15.18 -19.09
C ALA A 513 26.33 -15.42 -19.56
N VAL A 514 25.58 -14.33 -19.76
CA VAL A 514 24.21 -14.35 -20.29
C VAL A 514 24.22 -14.66 -21.79
N TRP A 515 25.11 -14.04 -22.56
CA TRP A 515 25.26 -14.31 -24.00
C TRP A 515 25.62 -15.78 -24.28
N ASN A 516 26.48 -16.38 -23.45
CA ASN A 516 26.82 -17.81 -23.53
C ASN A 516 25.61 -18.75 -23.33
N ARG A 517 24.52 -18.24 -22.73
CA ARG A 517 23.25 -18.96 -22.57
C ARG A 517 22.29 -18.74 -23.75
N GLY A 518 22.65 -17.88 -24.71
CA GLY A 518 21.85 -17.57 -25.89
C GLY A 518 20.84 -16.43 -25.72
N PHE A 519 20.90 -15.71 -24.59
CA PHE A 519 20.11 -14.50 -24.38
C PHE A 519 20.91 -13.29 -24.84
N THR A 520 20.36 -12.53 -25.78
CA THR A 520 20.99 -11.44 -26.55
C THR A 520 20.09 -10.21 -26.67
N GLY A 521 18.85 -10.26 -26.15
CA GLY A 521 17.82 -9.23 -26.24
C GLY A 521 16.82 -9.43 -27.38
N LYS A 522 17.01 -10.48 -28.19
CA LYS A 522 16.22 -10.72 -29.39
C LYS A 522 14.72 -10.76 -29.13
N GLY A 523 13.96 -9.97 -29.90
CA GLY A 523 12.50 -9.92 -29.83
C GLY A 523 11.95 -8.99 -28.74
N VAL A 524 12.81 -8.27 -28.02
CA VAL A 524 12.40 -7.26 -27.05
C VAL A 524 12.58 -5.87 -27.65
N ILE A 525 11.51 -5.06 -27.59
CA ILE A 525 11.52 -3.67 -28.05
C ILE A 525 11.85 -2.75 -26.86
N VAL A 526 12.89 -1.95 -27.02
CA VAL A 526 13.33 -0.90 -26.09
C VAL A 526 13.06 0.45 -26.74
N ALA A 527 12.17 1.23 -26.13
CA ALA A 527 11.96 2.62 -26.54
C ALA A 527 13.05 3.50 -25.94
N VAL A 528 13.79 4.21 -26.78
CA VAL A 528 14.79 5.21 -26.38
C VAL A 528 14.13 6.57 -26.52
N ILE A 529 13.73 7.14 -25.39
CA ILE A 529 13.06 8.46 -25.30
C ILE A 529 14.13 9.49 -24.96
N ASP A 530 14.64 10.19 -25.98
CA ASP A 530 15.85 11.03 -25.85
C ASP A 530 15.88 12.17 -26.90
N ASP A 531 17.07 12.66 -27.28
CA ASP A 531 17.32 13.74 -28.25
C ASP A 531 17.30 13.27 -29.73
N GLY A 532 16.88 12.02 -29.96
CA GLY A 532 16.87 11.34 -31.26
C GLY A 532 17.93 10.25 -31.40
N VAL A 533 17.77 9.36 -32.37
CA VAL A 533 18.70 8.24 -32.60
C VAL A 533 19.08 8.20 -34.08
N ASP A 534 20.39 8.21 -34.36
CA ASP A 534 20.92 7.96 -35.70
C ASP A 534 20.70 6.48 -36.04
N GLY A 535 19.51 6.19 -36.55
CA GLY A 535 19.11 4.85 -36.99
C GLY A 535 19.88 4.36 -38.22
N GLU A 536 20.66 5.21 -38.90
CA GLU A 536 21.49 4.81 -40.03
C GLU A 536 22.92 4.42 -39.59
N HIS A 537 23.24 4.62 -38.31
CA HIS A 537 24.53 4.23 -37.76
C HIS A 537 24.79 2.74 -38.04
N PRO A 538 25.94 2.35 -38.65
CA PRO A 538 26.20 0.97 -39.01
C PRO A 538 26.12 -0.01 -37.82
N GLY A 539 26.49 0.43 -36.62
CA GLY A 539 26.35 -0.36 -35.39
C GLY A 539 24.90 -0.57 -34.91
N LEU A 540 23.91 0.17 -35.41
CA LEU A 540 22.52 0.16 -34.93
C LEU A 540 21.47 -0.18 -35.98
N LYS A 541 21.70 0.16 -37.26
CA LYS A 541 20.67 0.16 -38.31
C LYS A 541 19.82 -1.11 -38.48
N ASP A 542 20.37 -2.28 -38.19
CA ASP A 542 19.64 -3.54 -38.32
C ASP A 542 18.81 -3.89 -37.06
N ASN A 543 19.05 -3.15 -35.96
CA ASN A 543 18.31 -3.27 -34.71
C ASN A 543 17.24 -2.18 -34.55
N MET A 544 17.02 -1.33 -35.57
CA MET A 544 16.01 -0.27 -35.52
C MET A 544 14.60 -0.84 -35.69
N TRP A 545 13.68 -0.38 -34.84
CA TRP A 545 12.25 -0.66 -34.93
C TRP A 545 11.69 -0.22 -36.29
N VAL A 546 10.63 -0.91 -36.69
CA VAL A 546 9.84 -0.61 -37.88
C VAL A 546 8.38 -0.70 -37.47
N ASN A 547 7.62 0.37 -37.66
CA ASN A 547 6.17 0.27 -37.62
C ASN A 547 5.71 -0.52 -38.85
N VAL A 548 5.28 -1.77 -38.64
CA VAL A 548 4.78 -2.63 -39.72
C VAL A 548 3.35 -2.28 -40.16
N GLY A 549 2.67 -1.42 -39.39
CA GLY A 549 1.36 -0.87 -39.71
C GLY A 549 1.41 0.23 -40.78
N GLU A 550 2.56 0.89 -40.95
CA GLU A 550 2.73 2.04 -41.85
C GLU A 550 3.24 1.66 -43.25
N ILE A 551 2.75 2.36 -44.28
CA ILE A 551 3.30 2.32 -45.64
C ILE A 551 4.23 3.53 -45.84
N PRO A 552 5.54 3.35 -45.97
CA PRO A 552 6.48 4.46 -45.94
C PRO A 552 6.23 5.55 -47.00
N GLY A 553 5.98 6.78 -46.54
CA GLY A 553 5.98 8.00 -47.33
C GLY A 553 4.71 8.20 -48.16
N ASN A 554 3.58 7.64 -47.73
CA ASN A 554 2.29 7.83 -48.40
C ASN A 554 1.50 9.05 -47.87
N GLY A 555 1.93 9.65 -46.76
CA GLY A 555 1.28 10.79 -46.11
C GLY A 555 -0.01 10.44 -45.37
N ILE A 556 -0.19 9.18 -45.00
CA ILE A 556 -1.38 8.64 -44.32
C ILE A 556 -0.93 7.98 -43.02
N ASP A 557 -1.73 8.10 -41.97
CA ASP A 557 -1.64 7.29 -40.76
C ASP A 557 -2.40 5.98 -41.05
N ASP A 558 -1.66 4.95 -41.47
CA ASP A 558 -2.23 3.70 -41.99
C ASP A 558 -2.74 2.79 -40.87
N ASP A 559 -2.11 2.83 -39.70
CA ASP A 559 -2.48 2.04 -38.53
C ASP A 559 -3.49 2.77 -37.60
N ASN A 560 -3.80 4.03 -37.88
CA ASN A 560 -4.68 4.93 -37.11
C ASN A 560 -4.21 5.13 -35.67
N ASN A 561 -2.90 5.14 -35.43
CA ASN A 561 -2.32 5.40 -34.11
C ASN A 561 -2.21 6.91 -33.79
N GLY A 562 -2.53 7.79 -34.75
CA GLY A 562 -2.45 9.25 -34.63
C GLY A 562 -1.19 9.88 -35.21
N PHE A 563 -0.26 9.09 -35.78
CA PHE A 563 1.07 9.50 -36.19
C PHE A 563 1.35 9.11 -37.65
N VAL A 564 1.24 10.09 -38.55
CA VAL A 564 1.40 9.88 -40.00
C VAL A 564 2.82 9.43 -40.36
N ASP A 565 2.95 8.30 -41.06
CA ASP A 565 4.22 7.79 -41.59
C ASP A 565 5.29 7.54 -40.49
N ASP A 566 4.92 7.18 -39.26
CA ASP A 566 5.83 6.93 -38.12
C ASP A 566 6.64 5.61 -38.21
N VAL A 567 7.02 5.24 -39.44
CA VAL A 567 7.71 4.01 -39.84
C VAL A 567 8.91 3.66 -38.96
N ARG A 568 9.62 4.68 -38.47
CA ARG A 568 10.88 4.51 -37.72
C ARG A 568 10.80 5.07 -36.31
N GLY A 569 9.60 5.38 -35.80
CA GLY A 569 9.40 6.11 -34.55
C GLY A 569 8.95 7.54 -34.82
N TRP A 570 8.90 8.36 -33.75
CA TRP A 570 8.29 9.68 -33.80
C TRP A 570 9.14 10.76 -33.12
N ASP A 571 9.02 11.99 -33.61
CA ASP A 571 9.59 13.18 -33.01
C ASP A 571 8.49 14.05 -32.38
N PHE A 572 8.41 14.05 -31.05
CA PHE A 572 7.46 14.86 -30.29
C PHE A 572 7.90 16.32 -30.11
N VAL A 573 9.14 16.66 -30.47
CA VAL A 573 9.65 18.03 -30.38
C VAL A 573 9.22 18.83 -31.60
N ASP A 574 9.45 18.28 -32.79
CA ASP A 574 9.07 18.92 -34.06
C ASP A 574 7.71 18.42 -34.60
N ASN A 575 7.13 17.41 -33.92
CA ASN A 575 5.85 16.78 -34.25
C ASN A 575 5.80 16.24 -35.68
N ASP A 576 6.81 15.43 -36.01
CA ASP A 576 6.94 14.76 -37.30
C ASP A 576 7.48 13.32 -37.15
N ASN A 577 7.57 12.61 -38.28
CA ASN A 577 7.99 11.22 -38.34
C ASN A 577 9.50 11.01 -38.43
N ASN A 578 10.31 12.00 -38.01
CA ASN A 578 11.75 11.96 -38.14
C ASN A 578 12.45 11.96 -36.76
N PRO A 579 12.57 10.81 -36.08
CA PRO A 579 13.24 10.70 -34.78
C PRO A 579 14.78 10.76 -34.87
N GLN A 580 15.33 11.30 -35.95
CA GLN A 580 16.78 11.47 -36.14
C GLN A 580 17.30 12.63 -35.28
N PRO A 581 18.53 12.52 -34.74
CA PRO A 581 19.09 13.56 -33.91
C PRO A 581 19.37 14.82 -34.75
N PRO A 582 18.97 16.01 -34.28
CA PRO A 582 19.39 17.27 -34.89
C PRO A 582 20.92 17.44 -34.88
N PRO A 583 21.48 18.36 -35.68
CA PRO A 583 22.90 18.63 -35.67
C PRO A 583 23.39 19.02 -34.25
N LYS A 584 24.45 18.34 -33.78
CA LYS A 584 25.10 18.45 -32.45
C LYS A 584 24.45 17.63 -31.33
N GLU A 585 23.24 17.15 -31.51
CA GLU A 585 22.63 16.17 -30.61
C GLU A 585 23.24 14.80 -30.89
N VAL A 586 23.66 14.11 -29.84
CA VAL A 586 24.45 12.88 -29.92
C VAL A 586 24.07 11.86 -28.85
N HIS A 587 23.25 12.27 -27.88
CA HIS A 587 23.09 11.58 -26.62
C HIS A 587 22.22 10.33 -26.77
N GLY A 588 21.08 10.43 -27.44
CA GLY A 588 20.13 9.35 -27.75
C GLY A 588 20.78 8.23 -28.56
N THR A 589 21.64 8.57 -29.51
CA THR A 589 22.42 7.58 -30.28
C THR A 589 23.41 6.82 -29.40
N HIS A 590 24.07 7.52 -28.46
CA HIS A 590 25.01 6.90 -27.52
C HIS A 590 24.32 5.91 -26.58
N VAL A 591 23.18 6.30 -26.02
CA VAL A 591 22.41 5.43 -25.12
C VAL A 591 21.80 4.25 -25.88
N ALA A 592 21.27 4.46 -27.09
CA ALA A 592 20.78 3.38 -27.96
C ALA A 592 21.88 2.35 -28.28
N GLY A 593 23.10 2.80 -28.57
CA GLY A 593 24.25 1.91 -28.77
C GLY A 593 24.62 1.12 -27.53
N THR A 594 24.52 1.72 -26.35
CA THR A 594 24.81 1.03 -25.08
C THR A 594 23.79 -0.07 -24.80
N VAL A 595 22.53 0.12 -25.23
CA VAL A 595 21.50 -0.93 -25.18
C VAL A 595 21.79 -2.01 -26.22
N ALA A 596 21.89 -1.66 -27.51
CA ALA A 596 21.76 -2.63 -28.61
C ALA A 596 22.70 -2.40 -29.80
N ALA A 597 23.89 -1.82 -29.63
CA ALA A 597 24.90 -1.88 -30.69
C ALA A 597 25.23 -3.34 -31.04
N ARG A 598 25.23 -3.66 -32.33
CA ARG A 598 25.32 -5.03 -32.85
C ARG A 598 26.66 -5.67 -32.49
N ASN A 599 26.62 -6.96 -32.17
CA ASN A 599 27.80 -7.79 -32.01
C ASN A 599 28.16 -8.51 -33.32
N ASP A 600 28.63 -7.76 -34.32
CA ASP A 600 28.93 -8.29 -35.66
C ASP A 600 30.44 -8.41 -35.95
N ASN A 601 31.28 -8.13 -34.94
CA ASN A 601 32.74 -8.04 -35.06
C ASN A 601 33.22 -7.07 -36.16
N ALA A 602 32.41 -6.06 -36.52
CA ALA A 602 32.80 -5.04 -37.48
C ALA A 602 33.68 -3.98 -36.81
N ASP A 603 34.98 -4.18 -36.84
CA ASP A 603 35.96 -3.23 -36.31
C ASP A 603 36.06 -1.99 -37.21
N TRP A 604 35.91 -0.81 -36.62
CA TRP A 604 36.05 0.46 -37.32
C TRP A 604 37.47 0.98 -37.20
N VAL A 605 38.10 1.31 -38.32
CA VAL A 605 39.45 1.87 -38.33
C VAL A 605 39.36 3.39 -38.24
N LEU A 606 39.78 3.94 -37.09
CA LEU A 606 39.90 5.37 -36.87
C LEU A 606 41.00 5.97 -37.75
N SER A 607 40.96 7.29 -37.96
CA SER A 607 41.95 8.00 -38.79
C SER A 607 43.40 7.87 -38.29
N ASN A 608 43.59 7.51 -37.02
CA ASN A 608 44.89 7.26 -36.40
C ASN A 608 45.37 5.80 -36.53
N GLY A 609 44.61 4.95 -37.23
CA GLY A 609 44.91 3.54 -37.47
C GLY A 609 44.47 2.58 -36.37
N GLN A 610 43.91 3.06 -35.27
CA GLN A 610 43.35 2.20 -34.21
C GLN A 610 42.00 1.64 -34.63
N THR A 611 41.71 0.44 -34.15
CA THR A 611 40.40 -0.22 -34.30
C THR A 611 39.49 0.14 -33.12
N VAL A 612 38.21 0.40 -33.39
CA VAL A 612 37.19 0.67 -32.37
C VAL A 612 35.95 -0.16 -32.61
N ASN A 613 35.35 -0.65 -31.53
CA ASN A 613 34.08 -1.37 -31.53
C ASN A 613 33.37 -1.16 -30.19
N SER A 614 32.05 -1.01 -30.19
CA SER A 614 31.22 -1.04 -28.99
C SER A 614 30.03 -1.95 -29.21
N VAL A 615 29.76 -2.83 -28.25
CA VAL A 615 28.66 -3.81 -28.31
C VAL A 615 27.65 -3.49 -27.21
N GLY A 616 26.38 -3.41 -27.57
CA GLY A 616 25.30 -3.17 -26.61
C GLY A 616 25.08 -4.37 -25.70
N VAL A 617 24.58 -4.14 -24.48
CA VAL A 617 24.29 -5.20 -23.51
C VAL A 617 23.32 -6.25 -24.09
N ALA A 618 22.30 -5.78 -24.81
CA ALA A 618 21.30 -6.58 -25.50
C ALA A 618 21.44 -6.38 -27.01
N HIS A 619 22.54 -6.87 -27.58
CA HIS A 619 22.96 -6.60 -28.96
C HIS A 619 22.05 -7.11 -30.09
N GLU A 620 20.96 -7.83 -29.79
CA GLU A 620 19.89 -8.19 -30.73
C GLU A 620 18.50 -7.61 -30.34
N ALA A 621 18.43 -6.74 -29.33
CA ALA A 621 17.21 -6.01 -29.00
C ALA A 621 16.84 -5.00 -30.08
N THR A 622 15.55 -4.67 -30.19
CA THR A 622 15.02 -3.70 -31.15
C THR A 622 14.90 -2.33 -30.50
N ILE A 623 15.47 -1.29 -31.11
CA ILE A 623 15.42 0.10 -30.64
C ILE A 623 14.29 0.83 -31.34
N MET A 624 13.30 1.28 -30.56
CA MET A 624 12.28 2.23 -31.00
C MET A 624 12.74 3.64 -30.64
N PRO A 625 13.19 4.46 -31.61
CA PRO A 625 13.70 5.78 -31.32
C PRO A 625 12.54 6.78 -31.21
N ILE A 626 12.54 7.56 -30.14
CA ILE A 626 11.53 8.59 -29.91
C ILE A 626 12.24 9.85 -29.46
N ARG A 627 12.12 10.93 -30.24
CA ARG A 627 12.68 12.22 -29.85
C ARG A 627 11.65 12.96 -28.99
N ALA A 628 12.01 13.26 -27.75
CA ALA A 628 11.15 13.97 -26.79
C ALA A 628 11.90 15.01 -25.96
N THR A 629 13.22 15.13 -26.14
CA THR A 629 14.07 16.11 -25.48
C THR A 629 14.71 17.07 -26.50
N GLY A 630 15.19 18.22 -26.03
CA GLY A 630 15.68 19.30 -26.90
C GLY A 630 14.66 20.40 -27.21
N VAL A 631 13.56 20.45 -26.45
CA VAL A 631 12.62 21.57 -26.41
C VAL A 631 13.27 22.82 -25.78
N GLU A 632 13.00 24.01 -26.33
CA GLU A 632 13.65 25.26 -25.89
C GLU A 632 13.00 25.88 -24.66
N LYS A 633 11.70 25.65 -24.45
CA LYS A 633 10.89 26.31 -23.42
C LYS A 633 10.47 25.34 -22.33
N ILE A 634 10.68 25.73 -21.08
CA ILE A 634 10.37 24.90 -19.90
C ILE A 634 8.90 24.46 -19.86
N GLU A 635 7.96 25.32 -20.29
CA GLU A 635 6.54 25.00 -20.36
C GLU A 635 6.19 23.81 -21.28
N ASP A 636 7.06 23.49 -22.23
CA ASP A 636 6.84 22.43 -23.22
C ASP A 636 7.55 21.11 -22.85
N PHE A 637 8.10 20.98 -21.63
CA PHE A 637 8.93 19.82 -21.27
C PHE A 637 8.13 18.56 -20.94
N ALA A 638 7.05 18.70 -20.17
CA ALA A 638 6.31 17.54 -19.66
C ALA A 638 5.50 16.81 -20.75
N GLN A 639 4.85 17.55 -21.65
CA GLN A 639 3.91 17.00 -22.62
C GLN A 639 4.57 16.07 -23.67
N PRO A 640 5.69 16.44 -24.32
CA PRO A 640 6.39 15.56 -25.26
C PRO A 640 6.84 14.25 -24.60
N ILE A 641 7.34 14.32 -23.37
CA ILE A 641 7.78 13.13 -22.62
C ILE A 641 6.59 12.24 -22.27
N ALA A 642 5.48 12.81 -21.79
CA ALA A 642 4.27 12.05 -21.46
C ALA A 642 3.64 11.38 -22.69
N ASN A 643 3.67 12.05 -23.84
CA ASN A 643 3.20 11.51 -25.12
C ASN A 643 4.14 10.42 -25.65
N ALA A 644 5.46 10.63 -25.57
CA ALA A 644 6.46 9.65 -25.95
C ALA A 644 6.34 8.34 -25.16
N ILE A 645 6.07 8.43 -23.85
CA ILE A 645 5.83 7.25 -23.01
C ILE A 645 4.60 6.47 -23.50
N ARG A 646 3.48 7.16 -23.76
CA ARG A 646 2.24 6.49 -24.24
C ARG A 646 2.43 5.88 -25.61
N TYR A 647 3.02 6.63 -26.54
CA TYR A 647 3.37 6.16 -27.87
C TYR A 647 4.23 4.90 -27.84
N ALA A 648 5.27 4.87 -26.99
CA ALA A 648 6.13 3.71 -26.83
C ALA A 648 5.35 2.48 -26.36
N VAL A 649 4.52 2.64 -25.34
CA VAL A 649 3.69 1.57 -24.75
C VAL A 649 2.72 1.02 -25.79
N ASP A 650 2.01 1.92 -26.49
CA ASP A 650 0.96 1.55 -27.45
C ASP A 650 1.55 0.90 -28.71
N ASN A 651 2.79 1.24 -29.07
CA ASN A 651 3.55 0.58 -30.15
C ASN A 651 4.34 -0.66 -29.71
N GLY A 652 4.06 -1.18 -28.50
CA GLY A 652 4.55 -2.48 -28.05
C GLY A 652 5.95 -2.49 -27.44
N ALA A 653 6.51 -1.33 -27.08
CA ALA A 653 7.73 -1.29 -26.28
C ALA A 653 7.52 -2.00 -24.94
N ARG A 654 8.52 -2.77 -24.50
CA ARG A 654 8.50 -3.42 -23.18
C ARG A 654 9.35 -2.70 -22.14
N ILE A 655 10.23 -1.81 -22.61
CA ILE A 655 11.18 -1.06 -21.79
C ILE A 655 11.19 0.39 -22.27
N LEU A 656 11.06 1.34 -21.35
CA LEU A 656 11.27 2.75 -21.57
C LEU A 656 12.66 3.11 -21.03
N GLN A 657 13.60 3.33 -21.94
CA GLN A 657 14.93 3.83 -21.64
C GLN A 657 14.87 5.36 -21.65
N MET A 658 15.02 5.97 -20.48
CA MET A 658 14.85 7.42 -20.30
C MET A 658 16.10 8.01 -19.64
N SER A 659 17.05 8.44 -20.45
CA SER A 659 18.24 9.15 -19.98
C SER A 659 18.01 10.66 -19.85
N LEU A 660 16.92 11.02 -19.19
CA LEU A 660 16.47 12.41 -19.03
C LEU A 660 16.12 12.72 -17.57
N GLY A 661 16.11 14.00 -17.24
CA GLY A 661 15.71 14.53 -15.95
C GLY A 661 15.63 16.04 -16.00
N PHE A 662 14.91 16.64 -15.05
CA PHE A 662 14.79 18.09 -14.96
C PHE A 662 15.75 18.65 -13.93
N ASP A 663 16.32 19.81 -14.24
CA ASP A 663 17.09 20.56 -13.26
C ASP A 663 16.21 20.77 -11.99
N PRO A 664 16.71 20.42 -10.79
CA PRO A 664 15.93 20.48 -9.55
C PRO A 664 15.48 21.90 -9.17
N ASP A 665 16.09 22.94 -9.74
CA ASP A 665 15.71 24.34 -9.50
C ASP A 665 14.55 24.79 -10.42
N TRP A 666 14.18 23.99 -11.43
CA TRP A 666 13.11 24.33 -12.36
C TRP A 666 11.74 23.96 -11.82
N ARG A 667 10.76 24.84 -12.08
CA ARG A 667 9.34 24.56 -11.85
C ARG A 667 8.73 24.17 -13.20
N ILE A 668 8.60 22.88 -13.42
CA ILE A 668 8.04 22.33 -14.66
C ILE A 668 6.51 22.34 -14.57
N PRO A 669 5.78 23.04 -15.46
CA PRO A 669 4.32 22.94 -15.54
C PRO A 669 3.88 21.55 -15.99
N ASN A 670 2.70 21.11 -15.53
CA ASN A 670 2.05 19.86 -15.93
C ASN A 670 2.93 18.60 -15.76
N ILE A 671 3.81 18.60 -14.75
CA ILE A 671 4.77 17.52 -14.50
C ILE A 671 4.06 16.20 -14.15
N GLU A 672 2.84 16.27 -13.61
CA GLU A 672 1.95 15.15 -13.33
C GLU A 672 1.60 14.31 -14.57
N LEU A 673 1.62 14.90 -15.78
CA LEU A 673 1.38 14.16 -17.03
C LEU A 673 2.40 13.05 -17.25
N VAL A 674 3.65 13.27 -16.82
CA VAL A 674 4.73 12.28 -16.91
C VAL A 674 4.51 11.17 -15.90
N GLU A 675 4.06 11.49 -14.68
CA GLU A 675 3.70 10.48 -13.67
C GLU A 675 2.56 9.59 -14.15
N ASP A 676 1.48 10.19 -14.68
CA ASP A 676 0.35 9.45 -15.24
C ASP A 676 0.78 8.57 -16.42
N ALA A 677 1.72 9.03 -17.24
CA ALA A 677 2.29 8.24 -18.32
C ALA A 677 3.06 7.00 -17.83
N LEU A 678 3.87 7.18 -16.78
CA LEU A 678 4.63 6.08 -16.18
C LEU A 678 3.70 5.06 -15.48
N ARG A 679 2.62 5.53 -14.86
CA ARG A 679 1.56 4.67 -14.31
C ARG A 679 0.88 3.86 -15.42
N TYR A 680 0.48 4.52 -16.50
CA TYR A 680 -0.07 3.88 -17.71
C TYR A 680 0.85 2.79 -18.28
N ALA A 681 2.16 3.07 -18.36
CA ALA A 681 3.16 2.13 -18.82
C ALA A 681 3.26 0.90 -17.90
N LYS A 682 3.34 1.12 -16.58
CA LYS A 682 3.43 0.05 -15.58
C LYS A 682 2.21 -0.88 -15.63
N GLU A 683 1.01 -0.31 -15.70
CA GLU A 683 -0.26 -1.08 -15.79
C GLU A 683 -0.33 -1.96 -17.04
N ARG A 684 0.38 -1.59 -18.11
CA ARG A 684 0.50 -2.36 -19.36
C ARG A 684 1.72 -3.28 -19.41
N GLY A 685 2.42 -3.44 -18.29
CA GLY A 685 3.55 -4.36 -18.18
C GLY A 685 4.85 -3.86 -18.80
N VAL A 686 4.98 -2.54 -18.97
CA VAL A 686 6.18 -1.87 -19.52
C VAL A 686 7.05 -1.35 -18.39
N VAL A 687 8.36 -1.58 -18.48
CA VAL A 687 9.33 -1.23 -17.43
C VAL A 687 9.98 0.11 -17.74
N ALA A 688 9.87 1.09 -16.84
CA ALA A 688 10.59 2.37 -16.96
C ALA A 688 11.95 2.33 -16.25
N VAL A 689 13.00 2.74 -16.96
CA VAL A 689 14.39 2.78 -16.48
C VAL A 689 14.92 4.20 -16.69
N ILE A 690 15.20 4.91 -15.59
CA ILE A 690 15.39 6.36 -15.61
C ILE A 690 16.71 6.76 -14.93
N ALA A 691 17.47 7.65 -15.55
CA ALA A 691 18.70 8.19 -14.99
C ALA A 691 18.44 8.96 -13.69
N SER A 692 19.23 8.73 -12.63
CA SER A 692 19.02 9.42 -11.35
C SER A 692 19.36 10.91 -11.36
N GLY A 693 20.14 11.37 -12.34
CA GLY A 693 20.64 12.75 -12.49
C GLY A 693 22.12 12.92 -12.12
N ASN A 694 22.68 14.08 -12.44
CA ASN A 694 24.13 14.37 -12.39
C ASN A 694 24.49 15.60 -11.53
N GLU A 695 23.58 16.01 -10.63
CA GLU A 695 23.63 17.28 -9.93
C GLU A 695 24.28 17.19 -8.53
N ARG A 696 24.61 15.99 -8.04
CA ARG A 696 25.19 15.78 -6.69
C ARG A 696 26.39 16.69 -6.40
N ALA A 697 27.37 16.69 -7.29
CA ALA A 697 28.62 17.44 -7.08
C ALA A 697 28.41 18.97 -7.16
N ASN A 698 27.50 19.42 -8.02
CA ASN A 698 27.36 20.84 -8.34
C ASN A 698 26.24 21.54 -7.53
N LYS A 699 25.22 20.79 -7.10
CA LYS A 699 24.02 21.30 -6.42
C LYS A 699 23.75 20.64 -5.07
N GLY A 700 24.52 19.62 -4.67
CA GLY A 700 24.35 18.94 -3.40
C GLY A 700 23.09 18.09 -3.31
N VAL A 701 22.53 17.68 -4.45
CA VAL A 701 21.36 16.80 -4.51
C VAL A 701 21.64 15.47 -3.79
N THR A 702 20.70 15.04 -2.95
CA THR A 702 20.83 13.84 -2.09
C THR A 702 19.97 12.67 -2.53
N GLU A 703 19.22 12.80 -3.62
CA GLU A 703 18.31 11.78 -4.13
C GLU A 703 18.08 11.94 -5.64
N PRO A 704 17.42 10.99 -6.33
CA PRO A 704 17.14 11.13 -7.76
C PRO A 704 16.27 12.37 -8.04
N ILE A 705 16.46 12.98 -9.20
CA ILE A 705 15.59 14.07 -9.68
C ILE A 705 14.38 13.51 -10.45
N PHE A 706 13.38 14.35 -10.70
CA PHE A 706 12.23 13.93 -11.51
C PHE A 706 12.65 13.66 -12.96
N PRO A 707 12.16 12.59 -13.62
CA PRO A 707 11.14 11.63 -13.14
C PRO A 707 11.68 10.44 -12.32
N ALA A 708 12.99 10.23 -12.22
CA ALA A 708 13.56 9.08 -11.51
C ALA A 708 13.17 8.99 -10.01
N ILE A 709 12.83 10.12 -9.38
CA ILE A 709 12.31 10.15 -8.00
C ILE A 709 11.03 9.32 -7.83
N LEU A 710 10.22 9.15 -8.89
CA LEU A 710 9.00 8.32 -8.88
C LEU A 710 9.29 6.82 -8.69
N SER A 711 10.56 6.41 -8.64
CA SER A 711 10.95 5.08 -8.15
C SER A 711 10.53 4.82 -6.69
N THR A 712 10.31 5.85 -5.87
CA THR A 712 9.72 5.72 -4.52
C THR A 712 8.27 5.24 -4.55
N GLN A 713 7.56 5.50 -5.66
CA GLN A 713 6.20 5.01 -5.91
C GLN A 713 6.19 3.68 -6.68
N GLY A 714 7.36 3.10 -6.96
CA GLY A 714 7.49 1.90 -7.77
C GLY A 714 7.12 2.08 -9.25
N LEU A 715 7.08 3.32 -9.76
CA LEU A 715 6.76 3.60 -11.17
C LEU A 715 7.98 3.49 -12.10
N ALA A 716 9.19 3.47 -11.54
CA ALA A 716 10.43 3.43 -12.29
C ALA A 716 11.55 2.70 -11.53
N ILE A 717 12.56 2.27 -12.26
CA ILE A 717 13.87 1.87 -11.74
C ILE A 717 14.83 3.05 -11.96
N ALA A 718 15.29 3.68 -10.88
CA ALA A 718 16.27 4.75 -10.92
C ALA A 718 17.70 4.17 -11.03
N VAL A 719 18.54 4.80 -11.85
CA VAL A 719 19.90 4.28 -12.12
C VAL A 719 20.98 5.29 -11.79
N GLY A 720 21.86 4.91 -10.86
CA GLY A 720 23.10 5.63 -10.53
C GLY A 720 24.30 5.19 -11.37
N ALA A 721 25.31 6.05 -11.45
CA ALA A 721 26.53 5.79 -12.22
C ALA A 721 27.71 5.37 -11.33
N ILE A 722 28.41 4.32 -11.78
CA ILE A 722 29.71 3.89 -11.26
C ILE A 722 30.77 3.94 -12.38
N SER A 723 32.05 3.98 -12.00
CA SER A 723 33.17 3.78 -12.91
C SER A 723 33.45 2.28 -13.16
N ARG A 724 34.30 1.98 -14.15
CA ARG A 724 34.76 0.60 -14.42
C ARG A 724 35.50 -0.03 -13.22
N ASP A 725 36.05 0.81 -12.34
CA ASP A 725 36.76 0.37 -11.14
C ASP A 725 35.79 0.15 -9.96
N ASN A 726 34.48 0.12 -10.25
CA ASN A 726 33.39 -0.02 -9.30
C ASN A 726 33.33 1.12 -8.28
N GLU A 727 33.66 2.34 -8.69
CA GLU A 727 33.56 3.52 -7.83
C GLU A 727 32.31 4.33 -8.15
N TYR A 728 31.51 4.66 -7.15
CA TYR A 728 30.38 5.55 -7.29
C TYR A 728 30.84 6.95 -7.70
N THR A 729 30.31 7.47 -8.81
CA THR A 729 30.82 8.71 -9.41
C THR A 729 30.41 9.92 -8.57
N THR A 730 31.23 10.98 -8.65
CA THR A 730 30.98 12.20 -7.85
C THR A 730 29.73 12.95 -8.28
N PHE A 731 29.37 12.90 -9.57
CA PHE A 731 28.20 13.58 -10.12
C PHE A 731 26.89 12.81 -9.90
N SER A 732 26.91 11.48 -9.76
CA SER A 732 25.69 10.67 -9.74
C SER A 732 24.80 11.02 -8.55
N ASN A 733 23.54 11.39 -8.81
CA ASN A 733 22.58 11.65 -7.76
C ASN A 733 22.32 10.39 -6.92
N PRO A 734 22.45 10.46 -5.57
CA PRO A 734 22.33 9.32 -4.68
C PRO A 734 20.95 8.66 -4.71
N ALA A 735 20.86 7.47 -4.11
CA ALA A 735 19.61 6.76 -3.94
C ALA A 735 18.64 7.42 -2.95
N GLY A 736 19.10 8.32 -2.07
CA GLY A 736 18.27 8.96 -1.04
C GLY A 736 18.04 8.07 0.19
N THR A 737 17.35 8.57 1.21
CA THR A 737 17.19 7.85 2.48
C THR A 737 16.02 6.88 2.51
N GLN A 738 15.03 7.04 1.63
CA GLN A 738 13.87 6.16 1.56
C GLN A 738 14.14 5.02 0.56
N PRO A 739 13.89 3.75 0.93
CA PRO A 739 13.97 2.63 0.00
C PRO A 739 13.17 2.87 -1.27
N ARG A 740 13.76 2.52 -2.41
CA ARG A 740 13.18 2.64 -3.76
C ARG A 740 13.90 1.71 -4.71
N SER A 741 13.31 1.44 -5.88
CA SER A 741 13.98 0.68 -6.94
C SER A 741 15.16 1.48 -7.50
N TYR A 742 16.34 1.32 -6.89
CA TYR A 742 17.58 2.00 -7.26
C TYR A 742 18.74 1.02 -7.36
N VAL A 743 19.37 0.99 -8.52
CA VAL A 743 20.58 0.20 -8.80
C VAL A 743 21.64 1.07 -9.47
N THR A 744 22.86 0.57 -9.57
CA THR A 744 23.97 1.27 -10.24
C THR A 744 24.51 0.45 -11.40
N ALA A 745 25.04 1.16 -12.40
CA ALA A 745 25.66 0.55 -13.58
C ALA A 745 26.80 1.45 -14.12
N PRO A 746 27.66 0.94 -15.02
CA PRO A 746 28.75 1.72 -15.60
C PRO A 746 28.24 3.01 -16.27
N GLY A 747 28.74 4.15 -15.82
CA GLY A 747 28.32 5.47 -16.31
C GLY A 747 29.45 6.50 -16.39
N TYR A 748 30.70 6.10 -16.19
CA TYR A 748 31.87 6.97 -16.34
C TYR A 748 32.78 6.46 -17.46
N GLU A 749 33.07 7.32 -18.43
CA GLU A 749 33.86 7.00 -19.63
C GLU A 749 33.32 5.83 -20.47
N VAL A 750 31.98 5.71 -20.57
CA VAL A 750 31.30 4.65 -21.31
C VAL A 750 31.45 4.89 -22.81
N LEU A 751 32.05 3.93 -23.51
CA LEU A 751 32.22 3.96 -24.96
C LEU A 751 30.97 3.45 -25.68
N SER A 752 30.41 4.26 -26.58
CA SER A 752 29.31 3.85 -27.46
C SER A 752 29.39 4.55 -28.82
N VAL A 753 28.44 4.20 -29.68
CA VAL A 753 28.22 4.78 -31.02
C VAL A 753 27.70 6.22 -30.91
N LEU A 754 28.05 7.06 -31.87
CA LEU A 754 27.59 8.44 -32.02
C LEU A 754 27.12 8.67 -33.46
N PRO A 755 26.32 9.72 -33.72
CA PRO A 755 25.84 10.02 -35.07
C PRO A 755 26.96 10.10 -36.11
N GLY A 756 26.64 9.75 -37.35
CA GLY A 756 27.55 9.84 -38.50
C GLY A 756 28.60 8.72 -38.55
N GLY A 757 28.34 7.58 -37.90
CA GLY A 757 29.25 6.42 -37.93
C GLY A 757 30.44 6.52 -36.98
N SER A 758 30.35 7.33 -35.92
CA SER A 758 31.48 7.64 -35.02
C SER A 758 31.31 7.00 -33.64
N TYR A 759 32.35 7.08 -32.80
CA TYR A 759 32.37 6.48 -31.46
C TYR A 759 32.99 7.46 -30.48
N ASN A 760 32.47 7.52 -29.25
CA ASN A 760 33.10 8.29 -28.19
C ASN A 760 32.72 7.79 -26.80
N LYS A 761 33.51 8.23 -25.81
CA LYS A 761 33.24 8.02 -24.40
C LYS A 761 32.43 9.19 -23.83
N LEU A 762 31.30 8.88 -23.17
CA LEU A 762 30.52 9.85 -22.41
C LEU A 762 30.42 9.43 -20.94
N SER A 763 30.11 10.38 -20.07
CA SER A 763 29.95 10.17 -18.63
C SER A 763 28.65 10.79 -18.13
N GLY A 764 27.87 10.03 -17.37
CA GLY A 764 26.60 10.45 -16.80
C GLY A 764 25.79 9.24 -16.31
N THR A 765 24.80 9.48 -15.45
CA THR A 765 23.75 8.49 -15.14
C THR A 765 22.97 8.10 -16.38
N SER A 766 22.93 8.98 -17.39
CA SER A 766 22.48 8.69 -18.73
C SER A 766 23.21 7.54 -19.43
N MET A 767 24.48 7.27 -19.12
CA MET A 767 25.23 6.15 -19.68
C MET A 767 25.06 4.88 -18.85
N ALA A 768 24.72 5.00 -17.56
CA ALA A 768 24.40 3.86 -16.69
C ALA A 768 23.02 3.25 -17.01
N THR A 769 22.03 4.10 -17.23
CA THR A 769 20.63 3.74 -17.53
C THR A 769 20.46 2.73 -18.69
N PRO A 770 21.12 2.88 -19.85
CA PRO A 770 21.00 1.93 -20.95
C PRO A 770 21.64 0.57 -20.66
N HIS A 771 22.63 0.46 -19.77
CA HIS A 771 23.15 -0.84 -19.34
C HIS A 771 22.06 -1.65 -18.61
N VAL A 772 21.35 -1.00 -17.68
CA VAL A 772 20.23 -1.62 -16.94
C VAL A 772 19.09 -1.98 -17.89
N SER A 773 18.77 -1.10 -18.84
CA SER A 773 17.75 -1.36 -19.87
C SER A 773 18.09 -2.58 -20.73
N GLY A 774 19.36 -2.73 -21.12
CA GLY A 774 19.84 -3.91 -21.82
C GLY A 774 19.75 -5.18 -20.97
N VAL A 775 20.10 -5.15 -19.67
CA VAL A 775 19.93 -6.32 -18.79
C VAL A 775 18.45 -6.71 -18.67
N ILE A 776 17.54 -5.74 -18.56
CA ILE A 776 16.10 -6.01 -18.55
C ILE A 776 15.65 -6.64 -19.88
N ALA A 777 16.19 -6.20 -21.02
CA ALA A 777 15.88 -6.83 -22.30
C ALA A 777 16.35 -8.29 -22.35
N LEU A 778 17.52 -8.61 -21.78
CA LEU A 778 17.98 -9.99 -21.63
C LEU A 778 17.05 -10.81 -20.71
N MET A 779 16.59 -10.23 -19.60
CA MET A 779 15.63 -10.87 -18.69
C MET A 779 14.29 -11.14 -19.38
N LEU A 780 13.76 -10.18 -20.14
CA LEU A 780 12.48 -10.31 -20.84
C LEU A 780 12.54 -11.27 -22.02
N GLN A 781 13.69 -11.40 -22.68
CA GLN A 781 13.88 -12.49 -23.65
C GLN A 781 13.84 -13.86 -22.94
N ALA A 782 14.50 -13.97 -21.79
CA ALA A 782 14.56 -15.22 -21.03
C ALA A 782 13.20 -15.61 -20.41
N ASN A 783 12.44 -14.62 -19.95
CA ASN A 783 11.08 -14.79 -19.44
C ASN A 783 10.17 -13.62 -19.87
N PRO A 784 9.41 -13.78 -20.96
CA PRO A 784 8.56 -12.71 -21.49
C PRO A 784 7.40 -12.27 -20.58
N ASN A 785 7.03 -13.11 -19.60
CA ASN A 785 5.86 -12.92 -18.72
C ASN A 785 6.18 -12.12 -17.46
N LEU A 786 7.42 -11.65 -17.29
CA LEU A 786 7.77 -10.84 -16.13
C LEU A 786 6.99 -9.51 -16.14
N THR A 787 6.30 -9.24 -15.03
CA THR A 787 5.71 -7.93 -14.72
C THR A 787 6.80 -6.92 -14.34
N PRO A 788 6.55 -5.60 -14.47
CA PRO A 788 7.50 -4.57 -14.04
C PRO A 788 7.97 -4.70 -12.59
N ASP A 789 7.07 -5.01 -11.66
CA ASP A 789 7.42 -5.19 -10.25
C ASP A 789 8.36 -6.38 -10.05
N ARG A 790 8.09 -7.50 -10.74
CA ARG A 790 8.97 -8.66 -10.70
C ARG A 790 10.34 -8.40 -11.32
N VAL A 791 10.41 -7.62 -12.40
CA VAL A 791 11.69 -7.18 -12.99
C VAL A 791 12.48 -6.35 -12.00
N ALA A 792 11.86 -5.32 -11.41
CA ALA A 792 12.50 -4.47 -10.42
C ALA A 792 12.98 -5.28 -9.21
N GLN A 793 12.12 -6.18 -8.70
CA GLN A 793 12.45 -7.08 -7.61
C GLN A 793 13.67 -7.95 -7.95
N ILE A 794 13.71 -8.59 -9.13
CA ILE A 794 14.85 -9.45 -9.50
C ILE A 794 16.15 -8.63 -9.57
N LEU A 795 16.12 -7.42 -10.15
CA LEU A 795 17.30 -6.56 -10.21
C LEU A 795 17.80 -6.17 -8.83
N ILE A 796 16.89 -5.82 -7.92
CA ILE A 796 17.20 -5.56 -6.50
C ILE A 796 17.77 -6.81 -5.85
N GLU A 797 17.16 -7.97 -6.12
CA GLU A 797 17.51 -9.24 -5.50
C GLU A 797 18.90 -9.79 -5.91
N THR A 798 19.44 -9.25 -7.00
CA THR A 798 20.66 -9.75 -7.63
C THR A 798 21.74 -8.69 -7.74
N ALA A 799 21.44 -7.46 -7.31
CA ALA A 799 22.41 -6.39 -7.25
C ALA A 799 23.54 -6.73 -6.26
N ASN A 800 24.75 -6.31 -6.60
CA ASN A 800 25.95 -6.52 -5.81
C ASN A 800 26.32 -5.21 -5.08
N PRO A 801 26.12 -5.11 -3.76
CA PRO A 801 26.48 -3.93 -2.98
C PRO A 801 27.98 -3.87 -2.65
N ASN A 802 28.72 -4.96 -2.85
CA ASN A 802 30.07 -5.09 -2.34
C ASN A 802 31.10 -4.38 -3.21
N GLY A 803 32.10 -3.80 -2.54
CA GLY A 803 33.26 -3.20 -3.20
C GLY A 803 32.95 -1.94 -4.00
N ILE A 804 31.80 -1.30 -3.77
CA ILE A 804 31.50 0.00 -4.36
C ILE A 804 32.32 1.06 -3.63
N GLY A 805 33.38 1.54 -4.28
CA GLY A 805 34.22 2.63 -3.78
C GLY A 805 33.55 4.00 -3.93
N LEU A 806 34.14 5.02 -3.33
CA LEU A 806 33.81 6.41 -3.64
C LEU A 806 34.87 6.94 -4.60
N GLN A 807 34.46 7.45 -5.76
CA GLN A 807 35.40 8.08 -6.68
C GLN A 807 36.00 9.32 -5.99
N VAL A 808 37.29 9.28 -5.68
CA VAL A 808 38.00 10.41 -5.08
C VAL A 808 38.44 11.33 -6.21
N GLN A 809 37.99 12.59 -6.20
CA GLN A 809 38.58 13.62 -7.05
C GLN A 809 40.04 13.82 -6.62
N LEU A 810 40.99 13.25 -7.37
CA LEU A 810 42.33 13.79 -7.43
C LEU A 810 42.22 15.10 -8.20
N ASN A 811 42.25 16.22 -7.47
CA ASN A 811 42.34 17.55 -8.05
C ASN A 811 43.46 17.55 -9.11
N GLN A 812 43.10 17.74 -10.39
CA GLN A 812 44.04 18.15 -11.43
C GLN A 812 44.24 19.66 -11.39
#